data_AF-A0A2V9VPL7-F1
#
_entry.id   AF-A0A2V9VPL7-F1
#
_cell.length_a   1.000
_cell.length_b   1.000
_cell.length_c   1.000
_cell.angle_alpha   90.00
_cell.angle_beta   90.00
_cell.angle_gamma   90.00
#
_symmetry.space_group_name_H-M   'P 1'
#
loop_
_entity.id
_entity.type
_entity.pdbx_description
1 polymer ?
#
loop_
_entity_poly.entity_id
_entity_poly.type
_entity_poly.pdbx_seq_one_letter_code
_entity_poly.pdbx_strand_id
1 'polypeptide(L)'
;MLKLKKLQILGFKSFCDRTELKFPGEGVAAIIGPNGCGKSNIADAISWVLGEQSAKTLRGSRMEDVIFSGTRDRQPTGMAEVSLTLIDPQEYDGPDKNALTEVEVHDELPEEDWDEAELRAHTADETAAAIEEAQPGKVEEVGASTEATGESASAATLVDSSEESEPSVAAAVSGPPAVLLKIRRRKFNQQRFHSGEINVTRRLFRSGDSEYLLNGKLCRLRDIQELFMGTGLGPESYALIEQGRIGQILSSRPTDRRAIIEEAAGVTRFKTKKRLAEARLEDAKLNLNRVNDIFEEVTRQMNSLKRQAAKAERYAKLRDEMRAKLRVVLASKFTQLDQESAEIDGQLNALAEEMQQRSEAVQQLESENNERTQRGYAIDGELRQNRERLNQVALEIDRSEARRRTNEERCAELVARSASSDAELAQARNRLGALEEELSSNQQILESAAADLAAAQHDLAICQQDASSAAADLAALEREIEQGRTSIMEAVATTSQLRNQFTQAEERLAAVDRESERLQNEISTASSQVEAFGGQRGQLALEFETVSQRVRGLTAEIVQVRQSLESKRHDENEAKRQLDGLRAEFASALGKKGSLEAVIAEHGYSTESVRRLFQSGSLQGGLAPVGVLADFLEVEPQHERVVEDFLRDELNYIVVKSWDAADEGLRLLRSDVDGRATFLVHPEDSQAKFSFVVDEAAHSAPPGQPILPLKNTIRVLDGFGKSLEVILPKLRDGYIVPSAGLGRELALENPDAFFLSQSGECFHNVTVTGGKQRAEGPLSMKRELREVLRTLEELERALRDGEARVMLLSREIKELTALLDRMEEDKREAEKQAMTSG
;
A
#
# COMPACT_ATOMS: atom_id res chain seq x y z
N MET A 1 -74.31 -100.99 25.80
CA MET A 1 -73.80 -100.95 24.42
C MET A 1 -74.38 -99.70 23.79
N LEU A 2 -73.53 -98.85 23.20
CA LEU A 2 -73.96 -97.56 22.65
C LEU A 2 -74.86 -97.77 21.42
N LYS A 3 -75.95 -97.00 21.33
CA LYS A 3 -76.89 -97.00 20.19
C LYS A 3 -76.66 -95.77 19.31
N LEU A 4 -76.79 -95.94 17.99
CA LEU A 4 -76.71 -94.84 17.02
C LEU A 4 -78.00 -94.03 17.05
N LYS A 5 -77.92 -92.74 17.39
CA LYS A 5 -79.08 -91.84 17.44
C LYS A 5 -79.18 -90.99 16.17
N LYS A 6 -78.07 -90.36 15.78
CA LYS A 6 -78.07 -89.34 14.72
C LYS A 6 -76.70 -89.21 14.07
N LEU A 7 -76.69 -89.00 12.76
CA LEU A 7 -75.51 -88.70 11.96
C LEU A 7 -75.75 -87.40 11.20
N GLN A 8 -74.89 -86.41 11.42
CA GLN A 8 -74.89 -85.16 10.66
C GLN A 8 -73.67 -85.13 9.75
N ILE A 9 -73.89 -84.77 8.49
CA ILE A 9 -72.87 -84.77 7.45
C ILE A 9 -72.92 -83.42 6.75
N LEU A 10 -71.77 -82.78 6.57
CA LEU A 10 -71.62 -81.50 5.88
C LEU A 10 -70.34 -81.53 5.05
N GLY A 11 -70.42 -81.19 3.76
CA GLY A 11 -69.25 -81.12 2.87
C GLY A 11 -68.48 -82.43 2.71
N PHE A 12 -69.07 -83.59 3.05
CA PHE A 12 -68.40 -84.89 2.99
C PHE A 12 -68.78 -85.66 1.72
N LYS A 13 -67.82 -85.88 0.83
CA LYS A 13 -67.98 -86.58 -0.45
C LYS A 13 -69.21 -86.05 -1.20
N SER A 14 -70.21 -86.89 -1.47
CA SER A 14 -71.43 -86.50 -2.19
C SER A 14 -72.40 -85.62 -1.39
N PHE A 15 -72.18 -85.45 -0.08
CA PHE A 15 -73.03 -84.63 0.80
C PHE A 15 -72.47 -83.22 0.90
N CYS A 16 -72.81 -82.36 -0.06
CA CYS A 16 -72.41 -80.95 -0.06
C CYS A 16 -73.19 -80.12 0.97
N ASP A 17 -74.50 -80.39 1.10
CA ASP A 17 -75.39 -79.77 2.10
C ASP A 17 -75.30 -80.41 3.47
N ARG A 18 -75.70 -79.63 4.49
CA ARG A 18 -75.93 -80.16 5.83
C ARG A 18 -77.07 -81.18 5.80
N THR A 19 -76.70 -82.45 5.81
CA THR A 19 -77.64 -83.58 5.80
C THR A 19 -77.70 -84.21 7.18
N GLU A 20 -78.90 -84.35 7.72
CA GLU A 20 -79.14 -84.99 9.01
C GLU A 20 -79.89 -86.32 8.82
N LEU A 21 -79.28 -87.40 9.27
CA LEU A 21 -79.87 -88.74 9.29
C LEU A 21 -80.20 -89.11 10.73
N LYS A 22 -81.49 -89.25 11.03
CA LYS A 22 -81.99 -89.73 12.33
C LYS A 22 -82.17 -91.25 12.27
N PHE A 23 -81.66 -91.95 13.27
CA PHE A 23 -81.81 -93.40 13.39
C PHE A 23 -82.77 -93.70 14.54
N PRO A 24 -83.69 -94.67 14.38
CA PRO A 24 -84.69 -95.00 15.40
C PRO A 24 -84.08 -95.57 16.69
N GLY A 25 -82.78 -95.90 16.71
CA GLY A 25 -82.09 -96.47 17.87
C GLY A 25 -82.50 -97.92 18.22
N GLU A 26 -83.66 -98.39 17.76
CA GLU A 26 -84.15 -99.76 17.94
C GLU A 26 -84.56 -100.40 16.59
N GLY A 27 -84.31 -101.70 16.45
CA GLY A 27 -84.61 -102.46 15.22
C GLY A 27 -83.52 -102.41 14.16
N VAL A 28 -83.92 -102.66 12.90
CA VAL A 28 -83.04 -102.67 11.72
C VAL A 28 -83.33 -101.43 10.87
N ALA A 29 -82.34 -100.55 10.72
CA ALA A 29 -82.41 -99.43 9.79
C ALA A 29 -81.90 -99.87 8.41
N ALA A 30 -82.75 -99.78 7.38
CA ALA A 30 -82.38 -100.09 6.01
C ALA A 30 -82.27 -98.80 5.19
N ILE A 31 -81.12 -98.60 4.53
CA ILE A 31 -80.89 -97.48 3.61
C ILE A 31 -80.99 -98.01 2.18
N ILE A 32 -82.02 -97.59 1.43
CA ILE A 32 -82.33 -98.07 0.07
C ILE A 32 -82.26 -96.88 -0.91
N GLY A 33 -81.82 -97.13 -2.14
CA GLY A 33 -81.75 -96.12 -3.20
C GLY A 33 -81.11 -96.67 -4.47
N PRO A 34 -81.15 -95.94 -5.59
CA PRO A 34 -80.56 -96.37 -6.88
C PRO A 34 -79.03 -96.53 -6.83
N ASN A 35 -78.45 -97.37 -7.68
CA ASN A 35 -77.01 -97.56 -7.72
C ASN A 35 -76.29 -96.23 -8.05
N GLY A 36 -75.23 -95.91 -7.30
CA GLY A 36 -74.48 -94.67 -7.48
C GLY A 36 -74.99 -93.46 -6.68
N CYS A 37 -76.11 -93.53 -5.95
CA CYS A 37 -76.65 -92.39 -5.19
C CYS A 37 -75.93 -92.06 -3.87
N GLY A 38 -74.71 -92.55 -3.65
CA GLY A 38 -73.92 -92.22 -2.45
C GLY A 38 -74.23 -93.02 -1.17
N LYS A 39 -75.07 -94.07 -1.22
CA LYS A 39 -75.39 -94.92 -0.05
C LYS A 39 -74.16 -95.37 0.75
N SER A 40 -73.13 -95.82 0.03
CA SER A 40 -71.92 -96.34 0.66
C SER A 40 -71.09 -95.23 1.34
N ASN A 41 -71.26 -93.95 0.96
CA ASN A 41 -70.56 -92.83 1.59
C ASN A 41 -71.05 -92.58 3.03
N ILE A 42 -72.27 -93.02 3.39
CA ILE A 42 -72.78 -92.94 4.75
C ILE A 42 -71.96 -93.85 5.68
N ALA A 43 -71.64 -95.07 5.23
CA ALA A 43 -70.76 -95.97 5.97
C ALA A 43 -69.35 -95.37 6.11
N ASP A 44 -68.79 -94.81 5.03
CA ASP A 44 -67.48 -94.16 5.08
C ASP A 44 -67.46 -92.97 6.04
N ALA A 45 -68.55 -92.20 6.13
CA ALA A 45 -68.67 -91.08 7.08
C ALA A 45 -68.58 -91.59 8.53
N ILE A 46 -69.25 -92.71 8.83
CA ILE A 46 -69.18 -93.37 10.14
C ILE A 46 -67.77 -93.93 10.42
N SER A 47 -67.11 -94.60 9.46
CA SER A 47 -65.72 -95.05 9.62
C SER A 47 -64.78 -93.89 9.90
N TRP A 48 -64.97 -92.79 9.15
CA TRP A 48 -64.11 -91.62 9.20
C TRP A 48 -64.21 -90.89 10.54
N VAL A 49 -65.42 -90.65 11.05
CA VAL A 49 -65.61 -89.99 12.35
C VAL A 49 -65.14 -90.84 13.53
N LEU A 50 -65.17 -92.17 13.40
CA LEU A 50 -64.67 -93.11 14.42
C LEU A 50 -63.14 -93.30 14.41
N GLY A 51 -62.42 -92.71 13.46
CA GLY A 51 -60.96 -92.65 13.52
C GLY A 51 -60.19 -93.29 12.37
N GLU A 52 -60.85 -93.68 11.27
CA GLU A 52 -60.15 -94.20 10.08
C GLU A 52 -59.26 -93.11 9.45
N GLN A 53 -57.95 -93.38 9.35
CA GLN A 53 -56.95 -92.44 8.84
C GLN A 53 -56.47 -92.77 7.43
N SER A 54 -56.81 -93.93 6.90
CA SER A 54 -56.44 -94.36 5.56
C SER A 54 -57.45 -93.82 4.54
N ALA A 55 -57.01 -92.88 3.70
CA ALA A 55 -57.80 -92.42 2.56
C ALA A 55 -58.21 -93.58 1.65
N LYS A 56 -57.34 -94.59 1.50
CA LYS A 56 -57.60 -95.79 0.70
C LYS A 56 -58.75 -96.63 1.25
N THR A 57 -58.88 -96.76 2.58
CA THR A 57 -60.01 -97.48 3.20
C THR A 57 -61.32 -96.74 2.93
N LEU A 58 -61.28 -95.41 3.01
CA LEU A 58 -62.38 -94.53 2.66
C LEU A 58 -62.58 -94.35 1.15
N ARG A 59 -62.01 -95.21 0.29
CA ARG A 59 -62.18 -95.15 -1.18
C ARG A 59 -61.77 -93.80 -1.80
N GLY A 60 -60.79 -93.13 -1.22
CA GLY A 60 -60.11 -91.94 -1.74
C GLY A 60 -58.62 -92.22 -2.00
N SER A 61 -57.94 -91.28 -2.67
CA SER A 61 -56.50 -91.33 -2.90
C SER A 61 -55.72 -90.56 -1.83
N ARG A 62 -56.28 -89.43 -1.38
CA ARG A 62 -55.77 -88.58 -0.32
C ARG A 62 -56.85 -88.27 0.69
N MET A 63 -56.46 -87.82 1.89
CA MET A 63 -57.44 -87.54 2.94
C MET A 63 -58.32 -86.33 2.58
N GLU A 64 -57.82 -85.38 1.78
CA GLU A 64 -58.61 -84.24 1.31
C GLU A 64 -59.75 -84.65 0.36
N ASP A 65 -59.68 -85.84 -0.25
CA ASP A 65 -60.72 -86.36 -1.17
C ASP A 65 -62.05 -86.67 -0.45
N VAL A 66 -62.07 -86.65 0.89
CA VAL A 66 -63.31 -86.74 1.66
C VAL A 66 -64.11 -85.44 1.65
N ILE A 67 -63.49 -84.31 1.28
CA ILE A 67 -64.15 -83.01 1.16
C ILE A 67 -64.85 -82.94 -0.20
N PHE A 68 -66.09 -82.42 -0.24
CA PHE A 68 -66.83 -82.26 -1.49
C PHE A 68 -66.06 -81.35 -2.46
N SER A 69 -65.63 -81.92 -3.57
CA SER A 69 -64.76 -81.29 -4.57
C SER A 69 -65.49 -80.40 -5.58
N GLY A 70 -66.80 -80.21 -5.45
CA GLY A 70 -67.63 -79.42 -6.38
C GLY A 70 -68.21 -80.24 -7.53
N THR A 71 -69.24 -79.69 -8.18
CA THR A 71 -69.86 -80.17 -9.42
C THR A 71 -69.96 -78.99 -10.41
N ARG A 72 -70.55 -79.19 -11.61
CA ARG A 72 -70.72 -78.08 -12.58
C ARG A 72 -71.55 -76.93 -12.02
N ASP A 73 -72.54 -77.25 -11.20
CA ASP A 73 -73.52 -76.28 -10.67
C ASP A 73 -73.21 -75.87 -9.22
N ARG A 74 -72.16 -76.43 -8.59
CA ARG A 74 -71.88 -76.22 -7.16
C ARG A 74 -70.41 -76.10 -6.84
N GLN A 75 -70.05 -75.05 -6.12
CA GLN A 75 -68.67 -74.80 -5.73
C GLN A 75 -68.13 -75.86 -4.75
N PRO A 76 -66.82 -76.13 -4.77
CA PRO A 76 -66.20 -77.01 -3.79
C PRO A 76 -66.32 -76.46 -2.37
N THR A 77 -66.52 -77.33 -1.38
CA THR A 77 -66.55 -76.92 0.04
C THR A 77 -65.13 -76.77 0.59
N GLY A 78 -64.94 -75.86 1.54
CA GLY A 78 -63.66 -75.62 2.21
C GLY A 78 -63.32 -76.62 3.33
N MET A 79 -64.31 -77.40 3.78
CA MET A 79 -64.21 -78.28 4.94
C MET A 79 -65.26 -79.41 4.85
N ALA A 80 -64.92 -80.59 5.37
CA ALA A 80 -65.87 -81.67 5.62
C ALA A 80 -66.06 -81.87 7.13
N GLU A 81 -67.31 -81.95 7.57
CA GLU A 81 -67.69 -82.23 8.96
C GLU A 81 -68.63 -83.42 9.00
N VAL A 82 -68.29 -84.40 9.84
CA VAL A 82 -69.18 -85.50 10.19
C VAL A 82 -69.32 -85.52 11.70
N SER A 83 -70.55 -85.48 12.19
CA SER A 83 -70.88 -85.58 13.60
C SER A 83 -71.76 -86.80 13.87
N LEU A 84 -71.26 -87.70 14.72
CA LEU A 84 -71.90 -88.93 15.13
C LEU A 84 -72.42 -88.78 16.55
N THR A 85 -73.73 -88.93 16.74
CA THR A 85 -74.35 -88.94 18.07
C THR A 85 -74.75 -90.35 18.45
N LEU A 86 -74.13 -90.85 19.52
CA LEU A 86 -74.35 -92.14 20.14
C LEU A 86 -75.00 -91.92 21.52
N ILE A 87 -75.91 -92.79 21.91
CA ILE A 87 -76.53 -92.76 23.23
C ILE A 87 -76.22 -94.05 23.99
N ASP A 88 -75.95 -93.93 25.29
CA ASP A 88 -75.98 -95.08 26.20
C ASP A 88 -77.42 -95.29 26.69
N PRO A 89 -78.08 -96.42 26.35
CA PRO A 89 -79.45 -96.68 26.78
C PRO A 89 -79.63 -96.72 28.30
N GLN A 90 -78.57 -96.97 29.07
CA GLN A 90 -78.63 -97.08 30.53
C GLN A 90 -78.60 -95.71 31.23
N GLU A 91 -78.03 -94.68 30.59
CA GLU A 91 -77.83 -93.35 31.20
C GLU A 91 -78.68 -92.24 30.54
N TYR A 92 -79.12 -92.41 29.30
CA TYR A 92 -79.82 -91.34 28.56
C TYR A 92 -81.28 -91.17 29.02
N ASP A 93 -81.68 -89.93 29.34
CA ASP A 93 -83.03 -89.57 29.82
C ASP A 93 -83.66 -88.37 29.09
N GLY A 94 -83.38 -88.24 27.78
CA GLY A 94 -83.93 -87.15 26.95
C GLY A 94 -85.40 -87.38 26.50
N PRO A 95 -86.08 -86.33 26.00
CA PRO A 95 -87.51 -86.35 25.65
C PRO A 95 -87.90 -87.40 24.59
N ASP A 96 -86.95 -87.81 23.74
CA ASP A 96 -87.18 -88.75 22.63
C ASP A 96 -86.93 -90.22 23.00
N LYS A 97 -86.67 -90.53 24.29
CA LYS A 97 -86.27 -91.87 24.76
C LYS A 97 -87.22 -93.00 24.34
N ASN A 98 -88.52 -92.70 24.17
CA ASN A 98 -89.58 -93.64 23.78
C ASN A 98 -90.51 -93.08 22.67
N ALA A 99 -90.08 -92.07 21.90
CA ALA A 99 -90.90 -91.51 20.81
C ALA A 99 -90.81 -92.40 19.55
N LEU A 100 -91.94 -92.79 18.97
CA LEU A 100 -91.99 -93.42 17.64
C LEU A 100 -91.53 -92.38 16.61
N THR A 101 -90.54 -92.72 15.79
CA THR A 101 -90.05 -91.84 14.73
C THR A 101 -91.21 -91.46 13.79
N GLU A 102 -91.58 -90.18 13.74
CA GLU A 102 -92.55 -89.67 12.78
C GLU A 102 -92.06 -89.99 11.35
N VAL A 103 -92.88 -90.69 10.58
CA VAL A 103 -92.62 -90.96 9.17
C VAL A 103 -93.01 -89.70 8.39
N GLU A 104 -92.06 -88.82 8.13
CA GLU A 104 -92.23 -87.74 7.16
C GLU A 104 -92.27 -88.36 5.75
N VAL A 105 -93.47 -88.49 5.18
CA VAL A 105 -93.69 -88.85 3.77
C VAL A 105 -93.85 -87.56 2.98
N HIS A 106 -92.84 -87.18 2.18
CA HIS A 106 -92.98 -86.17 1.14
C HIS A 106 -93.53 -86.84 -0.14
N ASP A 107 -94.85 -87.02 -0.21
CA ASP A 107 -95.58 -87.36 -1.44
C ASP A 107 -96.47 -86.16 -1.81
N GLU A 108 -95.88 -85.11 -2.38
CA GLU A 108 -96.58 -84.03 -3.08
C GLU A 108 -95.51 -83.17 -3.78
N LEU A 109 -95.42 -83.30 -5.11
CA LEU A 109 -94.80 -82.31 -5.99
C LEU A 109 -95.79 -81.15 -6.13
N PRO A 110 -95.53 -79.94 -5.61
CA PRO A 110 -96.36 -78.80 -5.90
C PRO A 110 -96.14 -78.38 -7.37
N GLU A 111 -97.22 -78.38 -8.14
CA GLU A 111 -97.32 -77.74 -9.46
C GLU A 111 -97.31 -76.20 -9.29
N GLU A 112 -96.15 -75.63 -8.97
CA GLU A 112 -95.88 -74.20 -9.05
C GLU A 112 -94.35 -74.04 -9.11
N ASP A 113 -93.84 -73.16 -9.98
CA ASP A 113 -92.42 -72.95 -10.30
C ASP A 113 -91.59 -72.65 -9.04
N TRP A 114 -91.23 -73.70 -8.30
CA TRP A 114 -90.25 -73.67 -7.23
C TRP A 114 -88.89 -73.53 -7.90
N ASP A 115 -88.27 -72.38 -7.73
CA ASP A 115 -86.95 -72.14 -8.31
C ASP A 115 -85.94 -72.99 -7.53
N GLU A 116 -85.72 -74.20 -8.02
CA GLU A 116 -84.75 -75.15 -7.49
C GLU A 116 -83.34 -74.52 -7.47
N ALA A 117 -83.08 -73.48 -8.27
CA ALA A 117 -81.85 -72.71 -8.22
C ALA A 117 -81.79 -71.78 -6.98
N GLU A 118 -82.89 -71.12 -6.60
CA GLU A 118 -82.94 -70.27 -5.40
C GLU A 118 -82.80 -71.08 -4.11
N LEU A 119 -83.48 -72.23 -4.00
CA LEU A 119 -83.35 -73.11 -2.83
C LEU A 119 -81.91 -73.67 -2.69
N ARG A 120 -81.27 -74.02 -3.83
CA ARG A 120 -79.86 -74.44 -3.86
C ARG A 120 -78.90 -73.29 -3.55
N ALA A 121 -79.21 -72.07 -3.95
CA ALA A 121 -78.42 -70.89 -3.60
C ALA A 121 -78.49 -70.60 -2.10
N HIS A 122 -79.70 -70.61 -1.52
CA HIS A 122 -79.89 -70.40 -0.08
C HIS A 122 -79.18 -71.45 0.77
N THR A 123 -79.30 -72.74 0.42
CA THR A 123 -78.60 -73.84 1.10
C THR A 123 -77.08 -73.80 0.90
N ALA A 124 -76.60 -73.31 -0.25
CA ALA A 124 -75.18 -73.06 -0.49
C ALA A 124 -74.63 -71.91 0.37
N ASP A 125 -75.39 -70.81 0.54
CA ASP A 125 -75.01 -69.68 1.39
C ASP A 125 -74.99 -70.07 2.88
N GLU A 126 -75.98 -70.85 3.35
CA GLU A 126 -75.97 -71.41 4.70
C GLU A 126 -74.75 -72.33 4.95
N THR A 127 -74.39 -73.13 3.95
CA THR A 127 -73.21 -74.00 4.01
C THR A 127 -71.91 -73.18 4.04
N ALA A 128 -71.81 -72.12 3.23
CA ALA A 128 -70.66 -71.22 3.23
C ALA A 128 -70.48 -70.50 4.57
N ALA A 129 -71.58 -69.99 5.15
CA ALA A 129 -71.58 -69.33 6.46
C ALA A 129 -71.14 -70.29 7.59
N ALA A 130 -71.61 -71.54 7.57
CA ALA A 130 -71.22 -72.56 8.56
C ALA A 130 -69.73 -72.94 8.45
N ILE A 131 -69.16 -72.94 7.24
CA ILE A 131 -67.73 -73.20 7.01
C ILE A 131 -66.88 -72.02 7.49
N GLU A 132 -67.31 -70.77 7.24
CA GLU A 132 -66.59 -69.56 7.66
C GLU A 132 -66.54 -69.44 9.19
N GLU A 133 -67.63 -69.75 9.90
CA GLU A 133 -67.66 -69.77 11.37
C GLU A 133 -66.67 -70.79 11.98
N ALA A 134 -66.35 -71.86 11.25
CA ALA A 134 -65.49 -72.93 11.73
C ALA A 134 -63.98 -72.72 11.51
N GLN A 135 -63.53 -71.63 10.85
CA GLN A 135 -62.10 -71.40 10.55
C GLN A 135 -61.32 -70.73 11.72
N PRO A 136 -60.11 -71.22 12.08
CA PRO A 136 -59.25 -70.57 13.07
C PRO A 136 -58.50 -69.33 12.52
N GLY A 137 -58.48 -68.21 13.27
CA GLY A 137 -57.92 -66.91 12.82
C GLY A 137 -56.38 -66.74 12.84
N LYS A 138 -55.83 -65.96 11.89
CA LYS A 138 -54.38 -65.66 11.64
C LYS A 138 -53.81 -64.44 12.42
N VAL A 139 -52.49 -64.34 12.62
CA VAL A 139 -51.75 -63.28 13.37
C VAL A 139 -50.67 -62.61 12.49
N GLU A 140 -50.44 -61.29 12.59
CA GLU A 140 -49.39 -60.50 11.87
C GLU A 140 -48.47 -59.68 12.82
N GLU A 141 -47.19 -59.52 12.43
CA GLU A 141 -46.05 -58.87 13.13
C GLU A 141 -45.63 -57.53 12.47
N VAL A 142 -44.97 -56.62 13.19
CA VAL A 142 -44.32 -55.40 12.63
C VAL A 142 -42.92 -55.17 13.22
N GLY A 143 -41.92 -54.93 12.36
CA GLY A 143 -40.59 -54.42 12.69
C GLY A 143 -40.21 -53.22 11.82
N ALA A 144 -39.48 -52.25 12.38
CA ALA A 144 -39.07 -51.00 11.73
C ALA A 144 -37.54 -50.89 11.61
N SER A 145 -37.07 -50.38 10.47
CA SER A 145 -35.71 -49.94 10.16
C SER A 145 -35.65 -48.40 10.09
N THR A 146 -34.44 -47.83 10.21
CA THR A 146 -34.20 -46.37 10.07
C THR A 146 -33.01 -46.13 9.16
N GLU A 147 -33.15 -45.18 8.23
CA GLU A 147 -32.08 -44.55 7.46
C GLU A 147 -32.11 -43.02 7.69
N ALA A 148 -30.94 -42.39 7.66
CA ALA A 148 -30.76 -40.93 7.68
C ALA A 148 -30.56 -40.41 6.25
N THR A 149 -31.00 -39.21 5.87
CA THR A 149 -30.19 -37.98 5.99
C THR A 149 -30.97 -36.73 5.55
N GLY A 150 -30.89 -35.64 6.35
CA GLY A 150 -30.69 -34.23 5.93
C GLY A 150 -31.95 -33.46 5.49
N GLU A 151 -32.18 -32.17 5.80
CA GLU A 151 -31.45 -31.09 6.44
C GLU A 151 -32.45 -29.94 6.71
N SER A 152 -32.19 -29.14 7.77
CA SER A 152 -32.46 -27.71 7.95
C SER A 152 -33.87 -27.06 7.92
N ALA A 153 -34.16 -26.40 9.05
CA ALA A 153 -34.54 -24.99 9.22
C ALA A 153 -35.93 -24.68 9.86
N SER A 154 -35.83 -24.28 11.14
CA SER A 154 -36.52 -23.15 11.79
C SER A 154 -38.01 -22.90 11.54
N ALA A 155 -38.83 -22.94 12.59
CA ALA A 155 -39.04 -21.78 13.47
C ALA A 155 -40.32 -21.93 14.32
N ALA A 156 -40.15 -21.50 15.57
CA ALA A 156 -41.13 -20.80 16.41
C ALA A 156 -42.17 -21.58 17.24
N THR A 157 -42.17 -21.12 18.50
CA THR A 157 -43.29 -20.94 19.44
C THR A 157 -43.49 -21.99 20.54
N LEU A 158 -42.74 -21.78 21.64
CA LEU A 158 -43.20 -21.53 23.00
C LEU A 158 -44.63 -22.01 23.37
N VAL A 159 -44.75 -22.76 24.48
CA VAL A 159 -45.37 -22.33 25.75
C VAL A 159 -45.15 -23.42 26.82
N ASP A 160 -44.27 -23.07 27.76
CA ASP A 160 -44.45 -22.98 29.21
C ASP A 160 -44.75 -24.18 30.13
N SER A 161 -44.04 -24.09 31.26
CA SER A 161 -44.38 -24.47 32.64
C SER A 161 -44.32 -25.93 33.06
N SER A 162 -43.26 -26.24 33.81
CA SER A 162 -43.28 -26.35 35.28
C SER A 162 -42.68 -27.62 35.86
N GLU A 163 -41.70 -27.36 36.73
CA GLU A 163 -41.42 -27.99 38.02
C GLU A 163 -40.72 -29.37 38.11
N GLU A 164 -39.50 -29.26 38.66
CA GLU A 164 -38.92 -30.03 39.76
C GLU A 164 -38.82 -31.57 39.63
N SER A 165 -37.57 -32.05 39.57
CA SER A 165 -36.90 -32.77 40.68
C SER A 165 -35.82 -33.76 40.18
N GLU A 166 -34.80 -33.92 41.00
CA GLU A 166 -33.51 -34.61 40.78
C GLU A 166 -33.60 -36.06 40.27
N PRO A 167 -32.61 -36.56 39.50
CA PRO A 167 -32.56 -37.98 39.14
C PRO A 167 -31.70 -38.80 40.11
N SER A 168 -32.32 -39.77 40.77
CA SER A 168 -31.63 -40.91 41.37
C SER A 168 -31.46 -42.02 40.34
N VAL A 169 -30.23 -42.50 40.19
CA VAL A 169 -29.81 -43.58 39.29
C VAL A 169 -30.22 -44.94 39.87
N ALA A 170 -30.95 -45.75 39.11
CA ALA A 170 -30.99 -47.21 39.30
C ALA A 170 -31.25 -47.95 37.99
N ALA A 171 -30.28 -48.78 37.62
CA ALA A 171 -30.25 -49.63 36.44
C ALA A 171 -31.22 -50.81 36.53
N ALA A 172 -31.86 -51.18 35.41
CA ALA A 172 -32.61 -52.41 35.25
C ALA A 172 -32.07 -53.21 34.05
N VAL A 173 -31.67 -54.46 34.33
CA VAL A 173 -31.17 -55.46 33.40
C VAL A 173 -32.33 -56.27 32.82
N SER A 174 -32.22 -56.54 31.52
CA SER A 174 -33.10 -57.31 30.64
C SER A 174 -33.39 -58.76 31.10
N GLY A 175 -34.65 -59.19 30.97
CA GLY A 175 -35.11 -60.58 31.01
C GLY A 175 -35.97 -60.90 29.76
N PRO A 176 -36.16 -62.18 29.39
CA PRO A 176 -36.75 -62.58 28.11
C PRO A 176 -38.27 -62.38 28.06
N PRO A 177 -38.88 -62.16 26.87
CA PRO A 177 -40.28 -61.76 26.78
C PRO A 177 -41.24 -62.93 27.04
N ALA A 178 -42.16 -62.72 27.98
CA ALA A 178 -43.35 -63.55 28.16
C ALA A 178 -44.42 -63.13 27.14
N VAL A 179 -44.77 -64.02 26.21
CA VAL A 179 -45.86 -63.80 25.24
C VAL A 179 -47.20 -64.10 25.92
N LEU A 180 -47.90 -63.04 26.34
CA LEU A 180 -49.29 -63.11 26.83
C LEU A 180 -50.26 -63.17 25.65
N LEU A 181 -50.77 -64.36 25.32
CA LEU A 181 -51.88 -64.56 24.38
C LEU A 181 -53.21 -64.08 24.99
N LYS A 182 -53.66 -62.88 24.63
CA LYS A 182 -55.03 -62.40 24.91
C LYS A 182 -56.02 -63.09 23.95
N ILE A 183 -56.55 -64.25 24.36
CA ILE A 183 -57.66 -64.90 23.68
C ILE A 183 -58.95 -64.11 23.96
N ARG A 184 -59.48 -63.39 22.96
CA ARG A 184 -60.85 -62.87 23.01
C ARG A 184 -61.82 -64.05 22.89
N ARG A 185 -62.34 -64.53 24.03
CA ARG A 185 -63.44 -65.49 24.07
C ARG A 185 -64.72 -64.84 23.51
N ARG A 186 -65.13 -65.19 22.29
CA ARG A 186 -66.50 -64.99 21.83
C ARG A 186 -67.33 -66.21 22.22
N LYS A 187 -68.54 -65.96 22.71
CA LYS A 187 -69.47 -66.95 23.28
C LYS A 187 -69.88 -67.95 22.19
N PHE A 188 -69.34 -69.17 22.24
CA PHE A 188 -69.94 -70.29 21.51
C PHE A 188 -71.27 -70.64 22.15
N ASN A 189 -72.33 -70.65 21.34
CA ASN A 189 -73.64 -71.18 21.72
C ASN A 189 -73.47 -72.66 22.08
N GLN A 190 -73.36 -72.97 23.37
CA GLN A 190 -73.26 -74.34 23.86
C GLN A 190 -74.61 -75.03 23.65
N GLN A 191 -74.69 -75.88 22.61
CA GLN A 191 -75.69 -76.93 22.55
C GLN A 191 -75.56 -77.78 23.82
N ARG A 192 -76.64 -77.87 24.61
CA ARG A 192 -76.68 -78.67 25.84
C ARG A 192 -76.73 -80.15 25.47
N PHE A 193 -75.65 -80.89 25.71
CA PHE A 193 -75.62 -82.34 25.58
C PHE A 193 -76.21 -83.00 26.84
N HIS A 194 -77.07 -84.01 26.67
CA HIS A 194 -77.69 -84.72 27.79
C HIS A 194 -76.70 -85.75 28.39
N SER A 195 -76.87 -86.08 29.67
CA SER A 195 -76.11 -87.19 30.27
C SER A 195 -76.39 -88.49 29.51
N GLY A 196 -75.36 -89.29 29.23
CA GLY A 196 -75.46 -90.50 28.41
C GLY A 196 -75.48 -90.27 26.88
N GLU A 197 -75.37 -89.03 26.40
CA GLU A 197 -75.24 -88.69 24.98
C GLU A 197 -73.78 -88.36 24.62
N ILE A 198 -73.22 -89.09 23.66
CA ILE A 198 -71.85 -88.92 23.16
C ILE A 198 -71.92 -88.42 21.73
N ASN A 199 -71.46 -87.20 21.51
CA ASN A 199 -71.30 -86.61 20.18
C ASN A 199 -69.82 -86.58 19.80
N VAL A 200 -69.46 -87.33 18.76
CA VAL A 200 -68.11 -87.34 18.18
C VAL A 200 -68.18 -86.63 16.85
N THR A 201 -67.45 -85.53 16.71
CA THR A 201 -67.37 -84.78 15.47
C THR A 201 -65.95 -84.81 14.94
N ARG A 202 -65.80 -85.07 13.65
CA ARG A 202 -64.53 -84.93 12.93
C ARG A 202 -64.68 -83.86 11.87
N ARG A 203 -63.73 -82.92 11.86
CA ARG A 203 -63.59 -81.87 10.86
C ARG A 203 -62.28 -82.05 10.10
N LEU A 204 -62.31 -81.78 8.80
CA LEU A 204 -61.11 -81.70 7.97
C LEU A 204 -61.21 -80.51 7.05
N PHE A 205 -60.21 -79.63 7.15
CA PHE A 205 -60.09 -78.45 6.31
C PHE A 205 -59.20 -78.73 5.10
N ARG A 206 -59.35 -77.96 4.03
CA ARG A 206 -58.45 -78.06 2.86
C ARG A 206 -56.98 -77.71 3.16
N SER A 207 -56.68 -77.10 4.31
CA SER A 207 -55.30 -76.90 4.78
C SER A 207 -54.59 -78.22 5.14
N GLY A 208 -55.35 -79.31 5.30
CA GLY A 208 -54.87 -80.59 5.82
C GLY A 208 -55.08 -80.74 7.33
N ASP A 209 -55.53 -79.69 8.03
CA ASP A 209 -55.81 -79.75 9.46
C ASP A 209 -57.06 -80.62 9.72
N SER A 210 -56.90 -81.64 10.56
CA SER A 210 -58.01 -82.50 11.02
C SER A 210 -58.21 -82.34 12.51
N GLU A 211 -59.44 -82.03 12.91
CA GLU A 211 -59.81 -81.83 14.30
C GLU A 211 -60.84 -82.88 14.73
N TYR A 212 -60.67 -83.41 15.93
CA TYR A 212 -61.69 -84.21 16.60
C TYR A 212 -62.31 -83.39 17.73
N LEU A 213 -63.63 -83.45 17.82
CA LEU A 213 -64.38 -82.87 18.92
C LEU A 213 -65.18 -83.96 19.61
N LEU A 214 -65.03 -84.06 20.92
CA LEU A 214 -65.86 -84.90 21.78
C LEU A 214 -66.78 -84.00 22.60
N ASN A 215 -68.09 -84.13 22.39
CA ASN A 215 -69.12 -83.27 22.98
C ASN A 215 -68.80 -81.77 22.81
N GLY A 216 -68.35 -81.41 21.60
CA GLY A 216 -67.98 -80.05 21.22
C GLY A 216 -66.62 -79.54 21.75
N LYS A 217 -65.84 -80.35 22.49
CA LYS A 217 -64.49 -79.98 22.94
C LYS A 217 -63.42 -80.62 22.06
N LEU A 218 -62.44 -79.82 21.63
CA LEU A 218 -61.29 -80.31 20.87
C LEU A 218 -60.55 -81.40 21.68
N CYS A 219 -60.33 -82.55 21.05
CA CYS A 219 -59.62 -83.69 21.62
C CYS A 219 -58.68 -84.31 20.60
N ARG A 220 -57.74 -85.14 21.03
CA ARG A 220 -56.84 -85.85 20.12
C ARG A 220 -57.54 -87.10 19.61
N LEU A 221 -57.14 -87.58 18.43
CA LEU A 221 -57.59 -88.89 17.93
C LEU A 221 -57.34 -90.01 18.96
N ARG A 222 -56.23 -89.94 19.70
CA ARG A 222 -55.92 -90.90 20.75
C ARG A 222 -56.99 -90.96 21.84
N ASP A 223 -57.61 -89.82 22.17
CA ASP A 223 -58.66 -89.75 23.19
C ASP A 223 -59.96 -90.40 22.67
N ILE A 224 -60.29 -90.20 21.39
CA ILE A 224 -61.41 -90.88 20.71
C ILE A 224 -61.17 -92.39 20.61
N GLN A 225 -59.95 -92.80 20.24
CA GLN A 225 -59.56 -94.21 20.19
C GLN A 225 -59.58 -94.87 21.57
N GLU A 226 -59.15 -94.16 22.63
CA GLU A 226 -59.22 -94.68 24.00
C GLU A 226 -60.67 -94.79 24.51
N LEU A 227 -61.58 -93.90 24.07
CA LEU A 227 -63.01 -93.98 24.39
C LEU A 227 -63.67 -95.24 23.80
N PHE A 228 -63.35 -95.58 22.55
CA PHE A 228 -63.91 -96.76 21.87
C PHE A 228 -63.05 -98.04 22.00
N MET A 229 -61.94 -97.98 22.74
CA MET A 229 -61.09 -99.14 23.01
C MET A 229 -61.86 -100.17 23.84
N GLY A 230 -62.14 -101.33 23.25
CA GLY A 230 -62.87 -102.42 23.90
C GLY A 230 -64.39 -102.33 23.80
N THR A 231 -64.95 -101.30 23.13
CA THR A 231 -66.38 -101.24 22.77
C THR A 231 -66.66 -101.88 21.41
N GLY A 232 -65.61 -102.36 20.72
CA GLY A 232 -65.68 -102.91 19.38
C GLY A 232 -65.91 -101.86 18.29
N LEU A 233 -65.66 -100.57 18.54
CA LEU A 233 -65.87 -99.45 17.60
C LEU A 233 -64.58 -98.62 17.33
N GLY A 234 -63.44 -99.28 17.12
CA GLY A 234 -62.17 -98.65 16.74
C GLY A 234 -61.77 -98.87 15.26
N PRO A 235 -60.57 -98.38 14.83
CA PRO A 235 -60.08 -98.55 13.46
C PRO A 235 -59.93 -100.02 13.00
N GLU A 236 -59.67 -100.92 13.94
CA GLU A 236 -59.59 -102.38 13.69
C GLU A 236 -60.86 -103.13 14.12
N SER A 237 -61.97 -102.40 14.32
CA SER A 237 -63.26 -102.93 14.73
C SER A 237 -63.78 -104.06 13.84
N TYR A 238 -64.32 -105.10 14.48
CA TYR A 238 -65.12 -106.14 13.83
C TYR A 238 -66.58 -105.74 13.57
N ALA A 239 -67.07 -104.66 14.18
CA ALA A 239 -68.48 -104.26 14.16
C ALA A 239 -68.87 -103.52 12.86
N LEU A 240 -67.90 -102.96 12.15
CA LEU A 240 -68.12 -102.29 10.87
C LEU A 240 -67.64 -103.17 9.71
N ILE A 241 -68.58 -103.65 8.90
CA ILE A 241 -68.28 -104.53 7.76
C ILE A 241 -68.48 -103.76 6.45
N GLU A 242 -67.37 -103.34 5.85
CA GLU A 242 -67.34 -102.71 4.53
C GLU A 242 -67.42 -103.74 3.40
N GLN A 243 -67.79 -103.29 2.21
CA GLN A 243 -67.84 -104.12 1.01
C GLN A 243 -66.46 -104.74 0.74
N GLY A 244 -66.36 -106.08 0.76
CA GLY A 244 -65.11 -106.82 0.54
C GLY A 244 -64.33 -107.19 1.81
N ARG A 245 -64.67 -106.65 2.99
CA ARG A 245 -63.94 -106.91 4.25
C ARG A 245 -64.07 -108.36 4.74
N ILE A 246 -65.22 -109.01 4.51
CA ILE A 246 -65.47 -110.42 4.89
C ILE A 246 -64.46 -111.38 4.24
N GLY A 247 -64.11 -111.16 2.97
CA GLY A 247 -63.11 -111.98 2.27
C GLY A 247 -61.69 -111.80 2.83
N GLN A 248 -61.35 -110.59 3.30
CA GLN A 248 -60.05 -110.30 3.91
C GLN A 248 -59.89 -110.92 5.29
N ILE A 249 -60.95 -110.95 6.10
CA ILE A 249 -60.90 -111.59 7.43
C ILE A 249 -60.60 -113.10 7.27
N LEU A 250 -61.24 -113.78 6.32
CA LEU A 250 -61.02 -115.21 6.05
C LEU A 250 -59.60 -115.50 5.51
N SER A 251 -59.01 -114.59 4.74
CA SER A 251 -57.69 -114.73 4.10
C SER A 251 -56.52 -114.07 4.85
N SER A 252 -56.77 -113.45 6.02
CA SER A 252 -55.76 -112.77 6.84
C SER A 252 -54.69 -113.72 7.40
N ARG A 253 -53.44 -113.20 7.53
CA ARG A 253 -52.32 -113.92 8.17
C ARG A 253 -52.63 -114.19 9.65
N PRO A 254 -52.08 -115.26 10.27
CA PRO A 254 -52.33 -115.58 11.67
C PRO A 254 -52.03 -114.45 12.66
N THR A 255 -51.04 -113.59 12.39
CA THR A 255 -50.70 -112.42 13.22
C THR A 255 -51.80 -111.36 13.22
N ASP A 256 -52.36 -111.09 12.05
CA ASP A 256 -53.38 -110.04 11.86
C ASP A 256 -54.71 -110.55 12.41
N ARG A 257 -55.00 -111.85 12.18
CA ARG A 257 -56.15 -112.53 12.81
C ARG A 257 -56.04 -112.54 14.33
N ARG A 258 -54.83 -112.68 14.87
CA ARG A 258 -54.58 -112.62 16.32
C ARG A 258 -54.89 -111.24 16.88
N ALA A 259 -54.61 -110.14 16.17
CA ALA A 259 -55.00 -108.81 16.60
C ALA A 259 -56.53 -108.69 16.76
N ILE A 260 -57.30 -109.19 15.79
CA ILE A 260 -58.77 -109.23 15.85
C ILE A 260 -59.26 -110.07 17.04
N ILE A 261 -58.65 -111.24 17.28
CA ILE A 261 -59.02 -112.10 18.43
C ILE A 261 -58.64 -111.43 19.77
N GLU A 262 -57.48 -110.78 19.85
CA GLU A 262 -57.04 -110.09 21.06
C GLU A 262 -57.91 -108.86 21.39
N GLU A 263 -58.44 -108.19 20.35
CA GLU A 263 -59.46 -107.14 20.50
C GLU A 263 -60.79 -107.70 20.99
N ALA A 264 -61.28 -108.79 20.40
CA ALA A 264 -62.49 -109.48 20.86
C ALA A 264 -62.36 -109.99 22.32
N ALA A 265 -61.15 -110.40 22.74
CA ALA A 265 -60.84 -110.81 24.10
C ALA A 265 -60.56 -109.66 25.08
N GLY A 266 -60.51 -108.40 24.60
CA GLY A 266 -60.31 -107.21 25.43
C GLY A 266 -58.90 -107.02 26.02
N VAL A 267 -57.89 -107.78 25.59
CA VAL A 267 -56.54 -107.79 26.21
C VAL A 267 -55.63 -106.67 25.67
N THR A 268 -55.97 -106.09 24.52
CA THR A 268 -55.18 -105.07 23.80
C THR A 268 -54.86 -103.84 24.66
N ARG A 269 -55.78 -103.41 25.53
CA ARG A 269 -55.60 -102.24 26.42
C ARG A 269 -54.44 -102.42 27.41
N PHE A 270 -54.25 -103.62 27.95
CA PHE A 270 -53.22 -103.87 28.97
C PHE A 270 -51.82 -103.95 28.35
N LYS A 271 -51.68 -104.68 27.24
CA LYS A 271 -50.38 -104.84 26.55
C LYS A 271 -49.84 -103.50 26.02
N THR A 272 -50.71 -102.68 25.43
CA THR A 272 -50.31 -101.35 24.92
C THR A 272 -49.88 -100.42 26.03
N LYS A 273 -50.59 -100.40 27.18
CA LYS A 273 -50.19 -99.61 28.35
C LYS A 273 -48.83 -100.04 28.92
N LYS A 274 -48.55 -101.35 29.02
CA LYS A 274 -47.26 -101.86 29.51
C LYS A 274 -46.09 -101.37 28.64
N ARG A 275 -46.18 -101.55 27.33
CA ARG A 275 -45.12 -101.15 26.39
C ARG A 275 -44.84 -99.64 26.40
N LEU A 276 -45.90 -98.83 26.50
CA LEU A 276 -45.76 -97.37 26.60
C LEU A 276 -45.09 -96.93 27.91
N ALA A 277 -45.34 -97.62 29.01
CA ALA A 277 -44.70 -97.33 30.30
C ALA A 277 -43.20 -97.66 30.27
N GLU A 278 -42.81 -98.80 29.71
CA GLU A 278 -41.41 -99.20 29.57
C GLU A 278 -40.61 -98.20 28.71
N ALA A 279 -41.16 -97.78 27.56
CA ALA A 279 -40.53 -96.77 26.70
C ALA A 279 -40.34 -95.41 27.42
N ARG A 280 -41.35 -94.95 28.15
CA ARG A 280 -41.26 -93.70 28.94
C ARG A 280 -40.18 -93.74 30.01
N LEU A 281 -39.94 -94.91 30.59
CA LEU A 281 -38.94 -95.08 31.65
C LEU A 281 -37.53 -95.00 31.09
N GLU A 282 -37.28 -95.60 29.92
CA GLU A 282 -36.00 -95.45 29.22
C GLU A 282 -35.75 -94.02 28.74
N ASP A 283 -36.76 -93.36 28.16
CA ASP A 283 -36.64 -91.94 27.79
C ASP A 283 -36.34 -91.05 29.01
N ALA A 284 -36.96 -91.33 30.16
CA ALA A 284 -36.70 -90.59 31.40
C ALA A 284 -35.26 -90.76 31.88
N LYS A 285 -34.67 -91.98 31.78
CA LYS A 285 -33.28 -92.22 32.13
C LYS A 285 -32.31 -91.45 31.23
N LEU A 286 -32.55 -91.47 29.92
CA LEU A 286 -31.72 -90.72 28.95
C LEU A 286 -31.80 -89.21 29.20
N ASN A 287 -33.00 -88.69 29.49
CA ASN A 287 -33.17 -87.29 29.84
C ASN A 287 -32.42 -86.93 31.12
N LEU A 288 -32.43 -87.80 32.14
CA LEU A 288 -31.74 -87.54 33.39
C LEU A 288 -30.21 -87.49 33.21
N ASN A 289 -29.64 -88.37 32.38
CA ASN A 289 -28.23 -88.30 32.02
C ASN A 289 -27.90 -86.98 31.31
N ARG A 290 -28.72 -86.57 30.33
CA ARG A 290 -28.52 -85.29 29.63
C ARG A 290 -28.62 -84.09 30.58
N VAL A 291 -29.52 -84.12 31.55
CA VAL A 291 -29.63 -83.04 32.56
C VAL A 291 -28.37 -82.97 33.41
N ASN A 292 -27.79 -84.11 33.79
CA ASN A 292 -26.53 -84.12 34.54
C ASN A 292 -25.37 -83.56 33.71
N ASP A 293 -25.26 -83.92 32.43
CA ASP A 293 -24.23 -83.36 31.52
C ASP A 293 -24.36 -81.83 31.40
N ILE A 294 -25.60 -81.34 31.20
CA ILE A 294 -25.89 -79.91 31.15
C ILE A 294 -25.53 -79.25 32.49
N PHE A 295 -25.82 -79.90 33.61
CA PHE A 295 -25.51 -79.36 34.93
C PHE A 295 -23.99 -79.22 35.13
N GLU A 296 -23.20 -80.21 34.74
CA GLU A 296 -21.73 -80.12 34.79
C GLU A 296 -21.19 -79.01 33.88
N GLU A 297 -21.71 -78.89 32.66
CA GLU A 297 -21.31 -77.84 31.72
C GLU A 297 -21.65 -76.43 32.25
N VAL A 298 -22.88 -76.23 32.72
CA VAL A 298 -23.32 -74.96 33.32
C VAL A 298 -22.51 -74.64 34.57
N THR A 299 -22.17 -75.64 35.38
CA THR A 299 -21.30 -75.45 36.56
C THR A 299 -19.89 -74.99 36.16
N ARG A 300 -19.32 -75.55 35.08
CA ARG A 300 -18.04 -75.11 34.52
C ARG A 300 -18.12 -73.67 33.98
N GLN A 301 -19.19 -73.34 33.26
CA GLN A 301 -19.42 -71.98 32.75
C GLN A 301 -19.58 -70.97 33.89
N MET A 302 -20.36 -71.30 34.93
CA MET A 302 -20.53 -70.48 36.13
C MET A 302 -19.21 -70.20 36.83
N ASN A 303 -18.34 -71.21 36.98
CA ASN A 303 -17.02 -71.02 37.59
C ASN A 303 -16.08 -70.14 36.75
N SER A 304 -16.22 -70.17 35.42
CA SER A 304 -15.52 -69.24 34.53
C SER A 304 -16.03 -67.82 34.68
N LEU A 305 -17.36 -67.63 34.61
CA LEU A 305 -18.03 -66.34 34.78
C LEU A 305 -17.74 -65.71 36.15
N LYS A 306 -17.72 -66.50 37.22
CA LYS A 306 -17.35 -66.04 38.57
C LYS A 306 -15.92 -65.48 38.61
N ARG A 307 -14.97 -66.12 37.92
CA ARG A 307 -13.59 -65.62 37.80
C ARG A 307 -13.52 -64.34 36.97
N GLN A 308 -14.28 -64.26 35.88
CA GLN A 308 -14.35 -63.06 35.05
C GLN A 308 -14.99 -61.88 35.80
N ALA A 309 -16.08 -62.11 36.52
CA ALA A 309 -16.73 -61.12 37.37
C ALA A 309 -15.77 -60.61 38.45
N ALA A 310 -15.06 -61.50 39.16
CA ALA A 310 -14.07 -61.11 40.17
C ALA A 310 -12.90 -60.30 39.57
N LYS A 311 -12.46 -60.62 38.35
CA LYS A 311 -11.44 -59.83 37.62
C LYS A 311 -11.97 -58.45 37.24
N ALA A 312 -13.21 -58.37 36.76
CA ALA A 312 -13.86 -57.12 36.38
C ALA A 312 -14.10 -56.21 37.59
N GLU A 313 -14.54 -56.77 38.73
CA GLU A 313 -14.67 -56.03 39.99
C GLU A 313 -13.33 -55.48 40.48
N ARG A 314 -12.25 -56.26 40.41
CA ARG A 314 -10.89 -55.78 40.74
C ARG A 314 -10.45 -54.64 39.81
N TYR A 315 -10.69 -54.78 38.51
CA TYR A 315 -10.38 -53.72 37.55
C TYR A 315 -11.20 -52.45 37.83
N ALA A 316 -12.50 -52.57 38.12
CA ALA A 316 -13.35 -51.43 38.46
C ALA A 316 -12.82 -50.69 39.70
N LYS A 317 -12.49 -51.42 40.77
CA LYS A 317 -11.88 -50.83 41.98
C LYS A 317 -10.58 -50.10 41.68
N LEU A 318 -9.63 -50.74 40.98
CA LEU A 318 -8.35 -50.13 40.62
C LEU A 318 -8.51 -48.91 39.70
N ARG A 319 -9.46 -48.97 38.76
CA ARG A 319 -9.77 -47.85 37.87
C ARG A 319 -10.35 -46.67 38.64
N ASP A 320 -11.22 -46.92 39.60
CA ASP A 320 -11.83 -45.89 40.42
C ASP A 320 -10.80 -45.25 41.37
N GLU A 321 -9.90 -46.05 41.96
CA GLU A 321 -8.75 -45.57 42.72
C GLU A 321 -7.81 -44.71 41.87
N MET A 322 -7.49 -45.16 40.65
CA MET A 322 -6.68 -44.39 39.70
C MET A 322 -7.34 -43.07 39.35
N ARG A 323 -8.65 -43.06 39.05
CA ARG A 323 -9.41 -41.84 38.76
C ARG A 323 -9.49 -40.89 39.95
N ALA A 324 -9.59 -41.42 41.17
CA ALA A 324 -9.53 -40.60 42.38
C ALA A 324 -8.17 -39.91 42.51
N LYS A 325 -7.06 -40.66 42.38
CA LYS A 325 -5.71 -40.08 42.42
C LYS A 325 -5.46 -39.08 41.29
N LEU A 326 -5.90 -39.39 40.07
CA LEU A 326 -5.75 -38.50 38.93
C LEU A 326 -6.49 -37.18 39.14
N ARG A 327 -7.71 -37.21 39.71
CA ARG A 327 -8.45 -35.99 40.06
C ARG A 327 -7.69 -35.10 41.03
N VAL A 328 -7.03 -35.68 42.03
CA VAL A 328 -6.22 -34.92 43.00
C VAL A 328 -5.00 -34.28 42.32
N VAL A 329 -4.28 -35.04 41.48
CA VAL A 329 -3.12 -34.51 40.75
C VAL A 329 -3.53 -33.39 39.80
N LEU A 330 -4.62 -33.57 39.05
CA LEU A 330 -5.12 -32.57 38.12
C LEU A 330 -5.62 -31.32 38.85
N ALA A 331 -6.32 -31.47 39.98
CA ALA A 331 -6.73 -30.33 40.80
C ALA A 331 -5.52 -29.56 41.33
N SER A 332 -4.49 -30.25 41.83
CA SER A 332 -3.24 -29.62 42.27
C SER A 332 -2.50 -28.90 41.13
N LYS A 333 -2.49 -29.48 39.93
CA LYS A 333 -1.87 -28.84 38.76
C LYS A 333 -2.66 -27.61 38.32
N PHE A 334 -3.99 -27.68 38.37
CA PHE A 334 -4.87 -26.55 38.08
C PHE A 334 -4.62 -25.40 39.06
N THR A 335 -4.58 -25.67 40.36
CA THR A 335 -4.27 -24.63 41.36
C THR A 335 -2.88 -24.02 41.17
N GLN A 336 -1.88 -24.80 40.74
CA GLN A 336 -0.55 -24.28 40.43
C GLN A 336 -0.60 -23.34 39.22
N LEU A 337 -1.29 -23.74 38.15
CA LEU A 337 -1.44 -22.92 36.95
C LEU A 337 -2.24 -21.64 37.23
N ASP A 338 -3.26 -21.70 38.08
CA ASP A 338 -4.02 -20.52 38.51
C ASP A 338 -3.13 -19.54 39.30
N GLN A 339 -2.25 -20.05 40.17
CA GLN A 339 -1.29 -19.22 40.89
C GLN A 339 -0.27 -18.57 39.93
N GLU A 340 0.30 -19.35 39.02
CA GLU A 340 1.22 -18.85 37.99
C GLU A 340 0.54 -17.78 37.10
N SER A 341 -0.73 -17.99 36.71
CA SER A 341 -1.51 -17.01 35.96
C SER A 341 -1.72 -15.73 36.76
N ALA A 342 -2.11 -15.84 38.03
CA ALA A 342 -2.35 -14.67 38.89
C ALA A 342 -1.06 -13.86 39.14
N GLU A 343 0.09 -14.52 39.27
CA GLU A 343 1.39 -13.86 39.37
C GLU A 343 1.74 -13.10 38.09
N ILE A 344 1.56 -13.73 36.92
CA ILE A 344 1.80 -13.09 35.62
C ILE A 344 0.86 -11.92 35.40
N ASP A 345 -0.43 -12.07 35.72
CA ASP A 345 -1.42 -10.99 35.62
C ASP A 345 -1.04 -9.81 36.53
N GLY A 346 -0.53 -10.09 37.74
CA GLY A 346 0.01 -9.08 38.64
C GLY A 346 1.21 -8.33 38.03
N GLN A 347 2.15 -9.06 37.42
CA GLN A 347 3.31 -8.46 36.74
C GLN A 347 2.89 -7.62 35.52
N LEU A 348 1.91 -8.09 34.74
CA LEU A 348 1.38 -7.36 33.59
C LEU A 348 0.72 -6.05 34.02
N ASN A 349 -0.07 -6.06 35.10
CA ASN A 349 -0.70 -4.86 35.62
C ASN A 349 0.33 -3.85 36.13
N ALA A 350 1.35 -4.31 36.87
CA ALA A 350 2.44 -3.44 37.33
C ALA A 350 3.21 -2.81 36.16
N LEU A 351 3.52 -3.60 35.12
CA LEU A 351 4.19 -3.10 33.93
C LEU A 351 3.32 -2.11 33.14
N ALA A 352 2.01 -2.36 33.07
CA ALA A 352 1.06 -1.46 32.43
C ALA A 352 0.97 -0.11 33.16
N GLU A 353 0.97 -0.11 34.50
CA GLU A 353 1.04 1.11 35.32
C GLU A 353 2.37 1.86 35.10
N GLU A 354 3.51 1.17 35.07
CA GLU A 354 4.80 1.80 34.77
C GLU A 354 4.83 2.41 33.36
N MET A 355 4.28 1.71 32.36
CA MET A 355 4.18 2.22 30.99
C MET A 355 3.32 3.48 30.94
N GLN A 356 2.20 3.49 31.64
CA GLN A 356 1.32 4.65 31.71
C GLN A 356 2.02 5.85 32.36
N GLN A 357 2.70 5.65 33.50
CA GLN A 357 3.47 6.70 34.17
C GLN A 357 4.59 7.26 33.29
N ARG A 358 5.31 6.40 32.58
CA ARG A 358 6.37 6.84 31.64
C ARG A 358 5.79 7.60 30.45
N SER A 359 4.64 7.17 29.92
CA SER A 359 3.94 7.86 28.84
C SER A 359 3.53 9.27 29.26
N GLU A 360 2.98 9.43 30.46
CA GLU A 360 2.62 10.74 31.03
C GLU A 360 3.85 11.63 31.24
N ALA A 361 4.96 11.06 31.73
CA ALA A 361 6.22 11.80 31.87
C ALA A 361 6.78 12.26 30.51
N VAL A 362 6.70 11.42 29.47
CA VAL A 362 7.08 11.81 28.11
C VAL A 362 6.20 12.94 27.58
N GLN A 363 4.88 12.86 27.76
CA GLN A 363 3.97 13.94 27.35
C GLN A 363 4.28 15.27 28.06
N GLN A 364 4.62 15.22 29.36
CA GLN A 364 5.06 16.42 30.09
C GLN A 364 6.35 16.99 29.51
N LEU A 365 7.37 16.16 29.26
CA LEU A 365 8.63 16.59 28.66
C LEU A 365 8.44 17.15 27.24
N GLU A 366 7.57 16.56 26.43
CA GLU A 366 7.20 17.09 25.11
C GLU A 366 6.54 18.46 25.21
N SER A 367 5.65 18.66 26.20
CA SER A 367 5.02 19.95 26.43
C SER A 367 6.03 21.03 26.85
N GLU A 368 6.97 20.70 27.73
CA GLU A 368 8.06 21.60 28.13
C GLU A 368 8.98 21.92 26.95
N ASN A 369 9.31 20.93 26.12
CA ASN A 369 10.14 21.12 24.94
C ASN A 369 9.46 22.04 23.93
N ASN A 370 8.15 21.88 23.72
CA ASN A 370 7.37 22.77 22.86
C ASN A 370 7.36 24.21 23.40
N GLU A 371 7.18 24.39 24.71
CA GLU A 371 7.24 25.73 25.32
C GLU A 371 8.63 26.37 25.17
N ARG A 372 9.70 25.61 25.42
CA ARG A 372 11.08 26.10 25.24
C ARG A 372 11.38 26.44 23.78
N THR A 373 10.88 25.64 22.85
CA THR A 373 11.03 25.88 21.41
C THR A 373 10.31 27.17 20.99
N GLN A 374 9.08 27.39 21.46
CA GLN A 374 8.34 28.63 21.22
C GLN A 374 9.06 29.86 21.81
N ARG A 375 9.62 29.74 23.02
CA ARG A 375 10.46 30.80 23.60
C ARG A 375 11.73 31.04 22.77
N GLY A 376 12.35 29.99 22.24
CA GLY A 376 13.48 30.09 21.31
C GLY A 376 13.13 30.93 20.09
N TYR A 377 11.99 30.63 19.43
CA TYR A 377 11.52 31.41 18.29
C TYR A 377 11.20 32.87 18.64
N ALA A 378 10.64 33.12 19.83
CA ALA A 378 10.39 34.50 20.29
C ALA A 378 11.70 35.27 20.47
N ILE A 379 12.70 34.67 21.11
CA ILE A 379 14.03 35.26 21.30
C ILE A 379 14.73 35.51 19.95
N ASP A 380 14.63 34.59 18.99
CA ASP A 380 15.16 34.78 17.64
C ASP A 380 14.47 35.95 16.92
N GLY A 381 13.15 36.11 17.12
CA GLY A 381 12.39 37.24 16.63
C GLY A 381 12.88 38.57 17.22
N GLU A 382 13.06 38.63 18.54
CA GLU A 382 13.61 39.79 19.25
C GLU A 382 15.04 40.10 18.78
N LEU A 383 15.88 39.09 18.60
CA LEU A 383 17.24 39.25 18.11
C LEU A 383 17.26 39.84 16.69
N ARG A 384 16.37 39.39 15.80
CA ARG A 384 16.23 39.96 14.45
C ARG A 384 15.82 41.43 14.51
N GLN A 385 14.81 41.77 15.32
CA GLN A 385 14.38 43.16 15.49
C GLN A 385 15.50 44.05 16.07
N ASN A 386 16.25 43.55 17.05
CA ASN A 386 17.36 44.28 17.63
C ASN A 386 18.52 44.46 16.63
N ARG A 387 18.81 43.47 15.79
CA ARG A 387 19.79 43.61 14.69
C ARG A 387 19.35 44.64 13.66
N GLU A 388 18.08 44.65 13.29
CA GLU A 388 17.54 45.66 12.36
C GLU A 388 17.63 47.07 12.96
N ARG A 389 17.28 47.23 14.25
CA ARG A 389 17.48 48.49 14.98
C ARG A 389 18.94 48.92 15.03
N LEU A 390 19.86 47.99 15.31
CA LEU A 390 21.30 48.28 15.31
C LEU A 390 21.77 48.76 13.93
N ASN A 391 21.33 48.12 12.85
CA ASN A 391 21.67 48.53 11.49
C ASN A 391 21.10 49.91 11.15
N GLN A 392 19.86 50.21 11.57
CA GLN A 392 19.26 51.54 11.40
C GLN A 392 20.08 52.61 12.13
N VAL A 393 20.44 52.36 13.39
CA VAL A 393 21.27 53.27 14.19
C VAL A 393 22.66 53.45 13.57
N ALA A 394 23.30 52.38 13.09
CA ALA A 394 24.59 52.47 12.41
C ALA A 394 24.51 53.35 11.16
N LEU A 395 23.46 53.19 10.35
CA LEU A 395 23.25 53.99 9.15
C LEU A 395 22.95 55.46 9.47
N GLU A 396 22.29 55.75 10.59
CA GLU A 396 22.11 57.12 11.11
C GLU A 396 23.43 57.73 11.60
N ILE A 397 24.29 56.94 12.24
CA ILE A 397 25.64 57.36 12.64
C ILE A 397 26.45 57.72 11.39
N ASP A 398 26.52 56.85 10.39
CA ASP A 398 27.26 57.10 9.14
C ASP A 398 26.77 58.37 8.43
N ARG A 399 25.44 58.56 8.37
CA ARG A 399 24.83 59.79 7.81
C ARG A 399 25.23 61.03 8.61
N SER A 400 25.27 60.92 9.93
CA SER A 400 25.63 62.03 10.82
C SER A 400 27.12 62.37 10.72
N GLU A 401 27.99 61.36 10.61
CA GLU A 401 29.42 61.54 10.41
C GLU A 401 29.74 62.15 9.04
N ALA A 402 29.08 61.69 7.98
CA ALA A 402 29.21 62.29 6.66
C ALA A 402 28.79 63.77 6.67
N ARG A 403 27.65 64.09 7.30
CA ARG A 403 27.20 65.48 7.48
C ARG A 403 28.21 66.31 8.28
N ARG A 404 28.76 65.75 9.36
CA ARG A 404 29.79 66.42 10.16
C ARG A 404 31.01 66.75 9.31
N ARG A 405 31.51 65.79 8.54
CA ARG A 405 32.67 65.97 7.64
C ARG A 405 32.43 67.06 6.59
N THR A 406 31.27 67.05 5.91
CA THR A 406 30.92 68.11 4.95
C THR A 406 30.81 69.48 5.62
N ASN A 407 30.27 69.54 6.84
CA ASN A 407 30.20 70.79 7.60
C ASN A 407 31.59 71.28 8.03
N GLU A 408 32.49 70.38 8.42
CA GLU A 408 33.89 70.71 8.77
C GLU A 408 34.64 71.25 7.55
N GLU A 409 34.51 70.60 6.39
CA GLU A 409 35.08 71.06 5.11
C GLU A 409 34.55 72.45 4.75
N ARG A 410 33.24 72.67 4.89
CA ARG A 410 32.62 73.98 4.62
C ARG A 410 33.03 75.06 5.61
N CYS A 411 33.22 74.72 6.89
CA CYS A 411 33.77 75.64 7.88
C CYS A 411 35.21 76.03 7.51
N ALA A 412 36.04 75.07 7.11
CA ALA A 412 37.41 75.34 6.67
C ALA A 412 37.45 76.25 5.42
N GLU A 413 36.58 76.01 4.44
CA GLU A 413 36.42 76.86 3.26
C GLU A 413 36.00 78.29 3.64
N LEU A 414 34.99 78.43 4.51
CA LEU A 414 34.51 79.74 4.97
C LEU A 414 35.58 80.50 5.76
N VAL A 415 36.37 79.81 6.60
CA VAL A 415 37.49 80.41 7.33
C VAL A 415 38.56 80.90 6.35
N ALA A 416 38.94 80.10 5.34
CA ALA A 416 39.90 80.50 4.32
C ALA A 416 39.39 81.70 3.50
N ARG A 417 38.10 81.70 3.13
CA ARG A 417 37.46 82.82 2.42
C ARG A 417 37.43 84.09 3.26
N SER A 418 37.09 83.99 4.55
CA SER A 418 37.11 85.12 5.47
C SER A 418 38.51 85.72 5.56
N ALA A 419 39.54 84.89 5.72
CA ALA A 419 40.92 85.34 5.78
C ALA A 419 41.37 86.04 4.48
N SER A 420 40.97 85.52 3.31
CA SER A 420 41.22 86.17 2.02
C SER A 420 40.52 87.53 1.93
N SER A 421 39.24 87.60 2.30
CA SER A 421 38.48 88.86 2.29
C SER A 421 39.05 89.88 3.28
N ASP A 422 39.53 89.45 4.45
CA ASP A 422 40.19 90.33 5.42
C ASP A 422 41.52 90.88 4.87
N ALA A 423 42.29 90.05 4.15
CA ALA A 423 43.52 90.48 3.49
C ALA A 423 43.25 91.48 2.36
N GLU A 424 42.25 91.22 1.51
CA GLU A 424 41.79 92.15 0.46
C GLU A 424 41.33 93.47 1.06
N LEU A 425 40.59 93.43 2.17
CA LEU A 425 40.09 94.60 2.86
C LEU A 425 41.24 95.41 3.47
N ALA A 426 42.23 94.76 4.08
CA ALA A 426 43.44 95.41 4.56
C ALA A 426 44.23 96.08 3.41
N GLN A 427 44.36 95.41 2.27
CA GLN A 427 45.01 95.97 1.08
C GLN A 427 44.23 97.19 0.54
N ALA A 428 42.90 97.10 0.48
CA ALA A 428 42.04 98.20 0.05
C ALA A 428 42.13 99.40 1.00
N ARG A 429 42.17 99.18 2.33
CA ARG A 429 42.39 100.23 3.34
C ARG A 429 43.75 100.91 3.17
N ASN A 430 44.82 100.15 2.96
CA ASN A 430 46.15 100.71 2.72
C ASN A 430 46.17 101.56 1.44
N ARG A 431 45.51 101.09 0.38
CA ARG A 431 45.39 101.84 -0.88
C ARG A 431 44.55 103.11 -0.72
N LEU A 432 43.47 103.06 0.05
CA LEU A 432 42.68 104.23 0.40
C LEU A 432 43.54 105.26 1.15
N GLY A 433 44.28 104.84 2.17
CA GLY A 433 45.16 105.73 2.93
C GLY A 433 46.22 106.39 2.04
N ALA A 434 46.86 105.64 1.14
CA ALA A 434 47.81 106.20 0.17
C ALA A 434 47.15 107.22 -0.77
N LEU A 435 45.93 106.95 -1.24
CA LEU A 435 45.17 107.89 -2.08
C LEU A 435 44.72 109.14 -1.31
N GLU A 436 44.38 109.02 -0.03
CA GLU A 436 44.06 110.15 0.84
C GLU A 436 45.29 111.04 1.07
N GLU A 437 46.47 110.45 1.28
CA GLU A 437 47.75 111.16 1.35
C GLU A 437 48.06 111.88 0.04
N GLU A 438 47.96 111.18 -1.11
CA GLU A 438 48.13 111.79 -2.44
C GLU A 438 47.15 112.94 -2.69
N LEU A 439 45.88 112.77 -2.33
CA LEU A 439 44.85 113.80 -2.48
C LEU A 439 45.17 115.03 -1.60
N SER A 440 45.60 114.82 -0.37
CA SER A 440 46.02 115.92 0.52
C SER A 440 47.22 116.69 -0.02
N SER A 441 48.21 115.98 -0.57
CA SER A 441 49.38 116.57 -1.24
C SER A 441 48.94 117.36 -2.48
N ASN A 442 48.07 116.80 -3.30
CA ASN A 442 47.55 117.47 -4.50
C ASN A 442 46.73 118.71 -4.14
N GLN A 443 45.95 118.67 -3.06
CA GLN A 443 45.22 119.85 -2.56
C GLN A 443 46.18 120.95 -2.12
N GLN A 444 47.25 120.62 -1.37
CA GLN A 444 48.27 121.61 -1.00
C GLN A 444 48.97 122.22 -2.22
N ILE A 445 49.31 121.40 -3.23
CA ILE A 445 49.89 121.87 -4.49
C ILE A 445 48.91 122.79 -5.24
N LEU A 446 47.61 122.45 -5.27
CA LEU A 446 46.59 123.29 -5.89
C LEU A 446 46.41 124.61 -5.15
N GLU A 447 46.41 124.60 -3.82
CA GLU A 447 46.33 125.82 -3.01
C GLU A 447 47.53 126.73 -3.24
N SER A 448 48.76 126.18 -3.28
CA SER A 448 49.95 126.95 -3.60
C SER A 448 49.91 127.50 -5.02
N ALA A 449 49.54 126.69 -6.00
CA ALA A 449 49.43 127.12 -7.39
C ALA A 449 48.33 128.19 -7.60
N ALA A 450 47.21 128.10 -6.87
CA ALA A 450 46.16 129.10 -6.88
C ALA A 450 46.62 130.42 -6.26
N ALA A 451 47.40 130.37 -5.17
CA ALA A 451 48.02 131.55 -4.57
C ALA A 451 49.02 132.22 -5.53
N ASP A 452 49.88 131.43 -6.19
CA ASP A 452 50.83 131.92 -7.19
C ASP A 452 50.12 132.54 -8.40
N LEU A 453 49.04 131.92 -8.88
CA LEU A 453 48.21 132.45 -9.98
C LEU A 453 47.54 133.77 -9.58
N ALA A 454 46.99 133.87 -8.37
CA ALA A 454 46.37 135.10 -7.88
C ALA A 454 47.38 136.25 -7.77
N ALA A 455 48.60 135.97 -7.30
CA ALA A 455 49.69 136.93 -7.27
C ALA A 455 50.06 137.40 -8.69
N ALA A 456 50.26 136.46 -9.62
CA ALA A 456 50.58 136.78 -11.01
C ALA A 456 49.46 137.57 -11.73
N GLN A 457 48.19 137.28 -11.45
CA GLN A 457 47.05 138.05 -11.97
C GLN A 457 47.00 139.47 -11.40
N HIS A 458 47.32 139.64 -10.12
CA HIS A 458 47.41 140.96 -9.49
C HIS A 458 48.52 141.80 -10.12
N ASP A 459 49.70 141.22 -10.29
CA ASP A 459 50.85 141.87 -10.94
C ASP A 459 50.53 142.25 -12.40
N LEU A 460 49.84 141.36 -13.13
CA LEU A 460 49.39 141.63 -14.50
C LEU A 460 48.39 142.80 -14.55
N ALA A 461 47.44 142.86 -13.61
CA ALA A 461 46.46 143.95 -13.55
C ALA A 461 47.12 145.30 -13.27
N ILE A 462 48.13 145.34 -12.39
CA ILE A 462 48.96 146.53 -12.15
C ILE A 462 49.67 146.94 -13.45
N CYS A 463 50.36 146.00 -14.10
CA CYS A 463 51.06 146.27 -15.36
C CYS A 463 50.12 146.76 -16.48
N GLN A 464 48.92 146.21 -16.58
CA GLN A 464 47.90 146.64 -17.56
C GLN A 464 47.38 148.04 -17.26
N GLN A 465 47.14 148.37 -15.98
CA GLN A 465 46.72 149.70 -15.57
C GLN A 465 47.80 150.73 -15.92
N ASP A 466 49.06 150.44 -15.60
CA ASP A 466 50.20 151.28 -15.94
C ASP A 466 50.33 151.48 -17.46
N ALA A 467 50.25 150.40 -18.23
CA ALA A 467 50.28 150.46 -19.70
C ALA A 467 49.12 151.28 -20.29
N SER A 468 47.91 151.15 -19.73
CA SER A 468 46.75 151.92 -20.17
C SER A 468 46.89 153.41 -19.88
N SER A 469 47.48 153.77 -18.73
CA SER A 469 47.77 155.16 -18.38
C SER A 469 48.80 155.77 -19.33
N ALA A 470 49.88 155.04 -19.59
CA ALA A 470 50.92 155.47 -20.54
C ALA A 470 50.37 155.61 -21.98
N ALA A 471 49.46 154.72 -22.40
CA ALA A 471 48.81 154.83 -23.71
C ALA A 471 47.87 156.05 -23.80
N ALA A 472 47.16 156.39 -22.72
CA ALA A 472 46.32 157.58 -22.67
C ALA A 472 47.15 158.88 -22.73
N ASP A 473 48.27 158.92 -22.01
CA ASP A 473 49.21 160.04 -22.04
C ASP A 473 49.82 160.21 -23.45
N LEU A 474 50.20 159.11 -24.10
CA LEU A 474 50.70 159.12 -25.50
C LEU A 474 49.64 159.68 -26.46
N ALA A 475 48.40 159.20 -26.37
CA ALA A 475 47.31 159.65 -27.23
C ALA A 475 46.95 161.12 -27.04
N ALA A 476 47.11 161.66 -25.82
CA ALA A 476 46.96 163.09 -25.56
C ALA A 476 48.06 163.90 -26.27
N LEU A 477 49.31 163.45 -26.17
CA LEU A 477 50.46 164.07 -26.84
C LEU A 477 50.31 164.05 -28.36
N GLU A 478 49.85 162.93 -28.93
CA GLU A 478 49.61 162.79 -30.38
C GLU A 478 48.53 163.76 -30.89
N ARG A 479 47.48 164.02 -30.09
CA ARG A 479 46.45 165.02 -30.44
C ARG A 479 47.00 166.44 -30.45
N GLU A 480 47.86 166.80 -29.51
CA GLU A 480 48.53 168.11 -29.51
C GLU A 480 49.42 168.28 -30.75
N ILE A 481 50.15 167.21 -31.14
CA ILE A 481 50.97 167.19 -32.36
C ILE A 481 50.10 167.39 -33.62
N GLU A 482 48.97 166.69 -33.74
CA GLU A 482 48.11 166.80 -34.93
C GLU A 482 47.39 168.16 -35.00
N GLN A 483 47.01 168.77 -33.87
CA GLN A 483 46.53 170.15 -33.83
C GLN A 483 47.60 171.14 -34.28
N GLY A 484 48.86 170.95 -33.87
CA GLY A 484 49.99 171.71 -34.40
C GLY A 484 50.14 171.54 -35.92
N ARG A 485 50.07 170.31 -36.41
CA ARG A 485 50.23 169.98 -37.85
C ARG A 485 49.14 170.60 -38.73
N THR A 486 47.89 170.57 -38.28
CA THR A 486 46.75 171.16 -39.01
C THR A 486 46.88 172.68 -39.13
N SER A 487 47.31 173.38 -38.08
CA SER A 487 47.59 174.83 -38.13
C SER A 487 48.70 175.19 -39.14
N ILE A 488 49.72 174.34 -39.27
CA ILE A 488 50.80 174.51 -40.27
C ILE A 488 50.26 174.27 -41.69
N MET A 489 49.42 173.25 -41.89
CA MET A 489 48.86 172.94 -43.22
C MET A 489 47.96 174.05 -43.77
N GLU A 490 47.19 174.75 -42.93
CA GLU A 490 46.36 175.89 -43.37
C GLU A 490 47.22 177.06 -43.91
N ALA A 491 48.35 177.35 -43.27
CA ALA A 491 49.31 178.35 -43.73
C ALA A 491 50.02 177.93 -45.05
N VAL A 492 50.31 176.65 -45.21
CA VAL A 492 50.91 176.10 -46.44
C VAL A 492 49.89 176.11 -47.60
N ALA A 493 48.61 175.79 -47.35
CA ALA A 493 47.57 175.71 -48.37
C ALA A 493 47.29 177.08 -49.04
N THR A 494 47.22 178.16 -48.25
CA THR A 494 47.06 179.53 -48.77
C THR A 494 48.25 179.96 -49.64
N THR A 495 49.46 179.51 -49.29
CA THR A 495 50.68 179.79 -50.06
C THR A 495 50.74 178.98 -51.36
N SER A 496 50.28 177.72 -51.35
CA SER A 496 50.29 176.82 -52.51
C SER A 496 49.24 177.17 -53.56
N GLN A 497 48.10 177.77 -53.17
CA GLN A 497 47.04 178.14 -54.11
C GLN A 497 47.47 179.24 -55.09
N LEU A 498 48.35 180.15 -54.66
CA LEU A 498 49.01 181.15 -55.52
C LEU A 498 50.06 180.52 -56.45
N ARG A 499 50.62 179.35 -56.09
CA ARG A 499 51.71 178.68 -56.83
C ARG A 499 51.19 177.70 -57.88
N ASN A 500 50.06 177.03 -57.63
CA ASN A 500 49.48 176.03 -58.55
C ASN A 500 48.83 176.61 -59.81
N GLN A 501 48.47 177.90 -59.83
CA GLN A 501 48.09 178.57 -61.08
C GLN A 501 49.27 178.67 -62.08
N PHE A 502 50.50 178.48 -61.60
CA PHE A 502 51.72 178.61 -62.40
C PHE A 502 52.14 177.29 -63.08
N THR A 503 51.94 176.13 -62.44
CA THR A 503 52.57 174.84 -62.84
C THR A 503 51.70 173.92 -63.71
N GLN A 504 50.37 174.09 -63.73
CA GLN A 504 49.45 173.24 -64.54
C GLN A 504 49.66 173.34 -66.06
N ALA A 505 50.51 174.26 -66.52
CA ALA A 505 50.90 174.37 -67.92
C ALA A 505 51.94 173.33 -68.38
N GLU A 506 52.68 172.64 -67.49
CA GLU A 506 53.94 171.97 -67.90
C GLU A 506 53.89 170.43 -68.15
N GLU A 507 53.12 169.59 -67.44
CA GLU A 507 53.51 168.17 -67.28
C GLU A 507 52.63 167.05 -67.87
N ARG A 508 51.70 167.33 -68.79
CA ARG A 508 50.94 166.28 -69.51
C ARG A 508 51.76 165.34 -70.42
N LEU A 509 53.09 165.34 -70.35
CA LEU A 509 53.96 164.83 -71.43
C LEU A 509 54.55 163.41 -71.24
N ALA A 510 54.49 162.76 -70.08
CA ALA A 510 55.41 161.63 -69.77
C ALA A 510 54.77 160.24 -69.48
N ALA A 511 53.61 159.92 -70.05
CA ALA A 511 52.96 158.62 -69.96
C ALA A 511 53.80 157.41 -70.50
N VAL A 512 53.21 156.21 -70.48
CA VAL A 512 53.31 155.15 -71.52
C VAL A 512 54.35 154.00 -71.41
N ASP A 513 55.39 153.98 -70.56
CA ASP A 513 56.54 153.10 -70.90
C ASP A 513 56.65 151.61 -70.47
N ARG A 514 55.98 150.98 -69.45
CA ARG A 514 56.60 149.74 -68.84
C ARG A 514 55.77 148.47 -68.60
N GLU A 515 54.85 148.14 -69.48
CA GLU A 515 53.95 146.97 -69.38
C GLU A 515 54.52 145.59 -69.84
N SER A 516 55.84 145.37 -69.95
CA SER A 516 56.39 144.30 -70.83
C SER A 516 56.85 142.94 -70.21
N GLU A 517 57.12 142.76 -68.91
CA GLU A 517 57.99 141.63 -68.46
C GLU A 517 57.29 140.35 -67.92
N ARG A 518 55.99 140.16 -68.18
CA ARG A 518 55.10 139.12 -67.62
C ARG A 518 55.43 137.61 -67.79
N LEU A 519 56.11 137.10 -68.82
CA LEU A 519 55.63 135.84 -69.45
C LEU A 519 56.44 134.51 -69.37
N GLN A 520 57.45 134.30 -68.51
CA GLN A 520 58.45 133.22 -68.82
C GLN A 520 58.46 131.89 -68.01
N ASN A 521 57.82 131.72 -66.85
CA ASN A 521 58.24 130.63 -65.93
C ASN A 521 57.26 129.44 -65.67
N GLU A 522 56.20 129.25 -66.47
CA GLU A 522 55.13 128.27 -66.19
C GLU A 522 55.30 126.81 -66.71
N ILE A 523 56.37 126.39 -67.42
CA ILE A 523 56.30 125.15 -68.26
C ILE A 523 56.97 123.86 -67.69
N SER A 524 57.79 123.89 -66.64
CA SER A 524 58.75 122.78 -66.38
C SER A 524 58.29 121.57 -65.53
N THR A 525 57.13 121.57 -64.88
CA THR A 525 56.89 120.66 -63.73
C THR A 525 55.95 119.46 -63.95
N ALA A 526 55.30 119.28 -65.11
CA ALA A 526 54.16 118.35 -65.24
C ALA A 526 54.43 116.93 -65.82
N SER A 527 55.66 116.54 -66.17
CA SER A 527 55.89 115.34 -67.03
C SER A 527 56.35 114.03 -66.34
N SER A 528 56.62 113.97 -65.03
CA SER A 528 57.35 112.82 -64.44
C SER A 528 56.54 111.72 -63.72
N GLN A 529 55.20 111.72 -63.73
CA GLN A 529 54.40 110.86 -62.81
C GLN A 529 53.73 109.62 -63.43
N VAL A 530 53.90 109.32 -64.72
CA VAL A 530 53.06 108.30 -65.40
C VAL A 530 53.71 106.91 -65.56
N GLU A 531 55.02 106.72 -65.35
CA GLU A 531 55.70 105.43 -65.63
C GLU A 531 55.65 104.36 -64.51
N ALA A 532 55.08 104.63 -63.32
CA ALA A 532 55.28 103.77 -62.14
C ALA A 532 54.26 102.61 -61.92
N PHE A 533 53.15 102.50 -62.68
CA PHE A 533 52.02 101.61 -62.30
C PHE A 533 51.87 100.28 -63.07
N GLY A 534 52.89 99.80 -63.80
CA GLY A 534 52.78 98.59 -64.64
C GLY A 534 53.15 97.24 -64.01
N GLY A 535 53.87 97.20 -62.88
CA GLY A 535 54.55 95.98 -62.39
C GLY A 535 53.77 95.07 -61.42
N GLN A 536 52.70 95.54 -60.78
CA GLN A 536 52.10 94.84 -59.63
C GLN A 536 50.99 93.83 -59.97
N ARG A 537 50.59 93.68 -61.25
CA ARG A 537 49.42 92.85 -61.63
C ARG A 537 49.71 91.38 -61.99
N GLY A 538 50.97 90.98 -62.19
CA GLY A 538 51.32 89.61 -62.62
C GLY A 538 51.61 88.62 -61.48
N GLN A 539 51.96 89.10 -60.29
CA GLN A 539 52.41 88.29 -59.16
C GLN A 539 51.23 87.67 -58.36
N LEU A 540 50.09 88.36 -58.30
CA LEU A 540 48.89 87.89 -57.58
C LEU A 540 48.15 86.72 -58.27
N ALA A 541 48.35 86.47 -59.57
CA ALA A 541 47.63 85.41 -60.28
C ALA A 541 48.20 84.00 -60.02
N LEU A 542 49.49 83.87 -59.75
CA LEU A 542 50.18 82.59 -59.47
C LEU A 542 50.01 82.11 -58.01
N GLU A 543 49.79 83.04 -57.07
CA GLU A 543 49.52 82.73 -55.67
C GLU A 543 48.10 82.17 -55.45
N PHE A 544 47.13 82.53 -56.30
CA PHE A 544 45.75 82.06 -56.18
C PHE A 544 45.57 80.59 -56.64
N GLU A 545 46.29 80.15 -57.67
CA GLU A 545 46.18 78.78 -58.22
C GLU A 545 46.85 77.72 -57.32
N THR A 546 47.93 78.10 -56.64
CA THR A 546 48.68 77.22 -55.71
C THR A 546 47.92 76.95 -54.41
N VAL A 547 47.20 77.95 -53.86
CA VAL A 547 46.35 77.78 -52.67
C VAL A 547 45.12 76.91 -52.98
N SER A 548 44.55 77.04 -54.18
CA SER A 548 43.37 76.27 -54.60
C SER A 548 43.65 74.77 -54.85
N GLN A 549 44.88 74.40 -55.21
CA GLN A 549 45.32 73.00 -55.28
C GLN A 549 45.54 72.38 -53.89
N ARG A 550 46.05 73.15 -52.93
CA ARG A 550 46.29 72.70 -51.54
C ARG A 550 45.00 72.39 -50.78
N VAL A 551 43.94 73.18 -50.98
CA VAL A 551 42.60 72.92 -50.40
C VAL A 551 41.98 71.62 -50.95
N ARG A 552 42.16 71.33 -52.25
CA ARG A 552 41.69 70.08 -52.86
C ARG A 552 42.42 68.84 -52.32
N GLY A 553 43.74 68.91 -52.14
CA GLY A 553 44.54 67.83 -51.55
C GLY A 553 44.13 67.50 -50.11
N LEU A 554 44.04 68.53 -49.26
CA LEU A 554 43.59 68.37 -47.86
C LEU A 554 42.18 67.79 -47.76
N THR A 555 41.27 68.16 -48.68
CA THR A 555 39.91 67.62 -48.69
C THR A 555 39.87 66.12 -48.99
N ALA A 556 40.71 65.61 -49.90
CA ALA A 556 40.79 64.18 -50.21
C ALA A 556 41.37 63.36 -49.06
N GLU A 557 42.42 63.87 -48.41
CA GLU A 557 43.03 63.18 -47.26
C GLU A 557 42.12 63.17 -46.02
N ILE A 558 41.36 64.25 -45.77
CA ILE A 558 40.34 64.29 -44.70
C ILE A 558 39.28 63.19 -44.91
N VAL A 559 38.83 62.95 -46.14
CA VAL A 559 37.87 61.87 -46.43
C VAL A 559 38.48 60.49 -46.11
N GLN A 560 39.74 60.28 -46.47
CA GLN A 560 40.44 59.01 -46.20
C GLN A 560 40.66 58.77 -44.69
N VAL A 561 41.03 59.82 -43.94
CA VAL A 561 41.17 59.76 -42.47
C VAL A 561 39.82 59.53 -41.78
N ARG A 562 38.73 60.15 -42.25
CA ARG A 562 37.37 59.90 -41.72
C ARG A 562 36.95 58.45 -41.91
N GLN A 563 37.21 57.87 -43.09
CA GLN A 563 36.87 56.48 -43.38
C GLN A 563 37.68 55.50 -42.53
N SER A 564 38.97 55.79 -42.30
CA SER A 564 39.81 55.02 -41.38
C SER A 564 39.35 55.14 -39.92
N LEU A 565 38.94 56.34 -39.48
CA LEU A 565 38.40 56.59 -38.14
C LEU A 565 37.08 55.82 -37.90
N GLU A 566 36.17 55.81 -38.89
CA GLU A 566 34.93 55.04 -38.81
C GLU A 566 35.19 53.52 -38.74
N SER A 567 36.11 53.00 -39.56
CA SER A 567 36.51 51.58 -39.48
C SER A 567 37.09 51.24 -38.11
N LYS A 568 38.00 52.07 -37.56
CA LYS A 568 38.60 51.82 -36.24
C LYS A 568 37.60 51.93 -35.10
N ARG A 569 36.61 52.84 -35.20
CA ARG A 569 35.47 52.91 -34.25
C ARG A 569 34.56 51.69 -34.32
N HIS A 570 34.38 51.11 -35.52
CA HIS A 570 33.64 49.85 -35.67
C HIS A 570 34.39 48.70 -34.99
N ASP A 571 35.68 48.55 -35.27
CA ASP A 571 36.55 47.53 -34.66
C ASP A 571 36.61 47.66 -33.14
N GLU A 572 36.67 48.90 -32.60
CA GLU A 572 36.65 49.16 -31.15
C GLU A 572 35.32 48.73 -30.52
N ASN A 573 34.19 49.00 -31.17
CA ASN A 573 32.88 48.58 -30.70
C ASN A 573 32.70 47.06 -30.74
N GLU A 574 33.22 46.39 -31.77
CA GLU A 574 33.20 44.92 -31.86
C GLU A 574 34.11 44.29 -30.79
N ALA A 575 35.32 44.83 -30.59
CA ALA A 575 36.22 44.40 -29.53
C ALA A 575 35.63 44.62 -28.13
N LYS A 576 34.93 45.74 -27.89
CA LYS A 576 34.20 45.99 -26.63
C LYS A 576 33.08 44.98 -26.40
N ARG A 577 32.30 44.62 -27.44
CA ARG A 577 31.26 43.58 -27.32
C ARG A 577 31.84 42.20 -27.00
N GLN A 578 32.96 41.84 -27.63
CA GLN A 578 33.66 40.59 -27.32
C GLN A 578 34.23 40.60 -25.88
N LEU A 579 34.76 41.74 -25.43
CA LEU A 579 35.24 41.94 -24.07
C LEU A 579 34.10 41.79 -23.04
N ASP A 580 32.94 42.39 -23.30
CA ASP A 580 31.77 42.28 -22.43
C ASP A 580 31.25 40.84 -22.36
N GLY A 581 31.32 40.10 -23.46
CA GLY A 581 31.04 38.65 -23.50
C GLY A 581 32.02 37.85 -22.62
N LEU A 582 33.33 38.08 -22.78
CA LEU A 582 34.37 37.45 -21.95
C LEU A 582 34.23 37.81 -20.47
N ARG A 583 33.83 39.06 -20.15
CA ARG A 583 33.54 39.49 -18.77
C ARG A 583 32.35 38.75 -18.17
N ALA A 584 31.30 38.52 -18.94
CA ALA A 584 30.14 37.75 -18.48
C ALA A 584 30.50 36.27 -18.24
N GLU A 585 31.27 35.66 -19.12
CA GLU A 585 31.77 34.28 -18.96
C GLU A 585 32.72 34.15 -17.76
N PHE A 586 33.64 35.10 -17.58
CA PHE A 586 34.53 35.16 -16.43
C PHE A 586 33.75 35.33 -15.12
N ALA A 587 32.75 36.22 -15.06
CA ALA A 587 31.90 36.41 -13.90
C ALA A 587 31.08 35.15 -13.56
N SER A 588 30.58 34.43 -14.57
CA SER A 588 29.87 33.16 -14.41
C SER A 588 30.80 32.07 -13.86
N ALA A 589 31.99 31.92 -14.43
CA ALA A 589 33.00 30.97 -13.96
C ALA A 589 33.49 31.30 -12.54
N LEU A 590 33.64 32.59 -12.20
CA LEU A 590 33.99 33.06 -10.86
C LEU A 590 32.87 32.77 -9.85
N GLY A 591 31.62 32.97 -10.24
CA GLY A 591 30.45 32.59 -9.43
C GLY A 591 30.40 31.08 -9.17
N LYS A 592 30.64 30.26 -10.21
CA LYS A 592 30.69 28.80 -10.09
C LYS A 592 31.84 28.33 -9.20
N LYS A 593 33.03 28.95 -9.33
CA LYS A 593 34.17 28.75 -8.42
C LYS A 593 33.75 29.03 -6.97
N GLY A 594 33.17 30.21 -6.71
CA GLY A 594 32.75 30.60 -5.36
C GLY A 594 31.73 29.63 -4.75
N SER A 595 30.76 29.15 -5.53
CA SER A 595 29.80 28.14 -5.05
C SER A 595 30.44 26.80 -4.75
N LEU A 596 31.36 26.32 -5.60
CA LEU A 596 32.06 25.06 -5.39
C LEU A 596 33.03 25.14 -4.20
N GLU A 597 33.77 26.24 -4.07
CA GLU A 597 34.65 26.50 -2.92
C GLU A 597 33.85 26.58 -1.61
N ALA A 598 32.70 27.25 -1.59
CA ALA A 598 31.85 27.30 -0.40
C ALA A 598 31.35 25.91 0.02
N VAL A 599 30.86 25.10 -0.93
CA VAL A 599 30.38 23.74 -0.64
C VAL A 599 31.52 22.82 -0.20
N ILE A 600 32.71 22.94 -0.80
CA ILE A 600 33.89 22.14 -0.44
C ILE A 600 34.45 22.55 0.93
N ALA A 601 34.62 23.85 1.17
CA ALA A 601 35.18 24.38 2.42
C ALA A 601 34.25 24.17 3.63
N GLU A 602 32.93 24.23 3.42
CA GLU A 602 31.96 23.88 4.47
C GLU A 602 31.76 22.37 4.61
N HIS A 603 32.52 21.53 3.88
CA HIS A 603 32.37 20.08 3.82
C HIS A 603 30.90 19.66 3.66
N GLY A 604 30.16 20.34 2.78
CA GLY A 604 28.71 20.12 2.58
C GLY A 604 28.35 18.72 2.06
N TYR A 605 29.35 17.96 1.61
CA TYR A 605 29.25 16.56 1.21
C TYR A 605 29.49 15.55 2.35
N SER A 606 30.05 15.99 3.47
CA SER A 606 30.41 15.16 4.63
C SER A 606 29.26 15.07 5.65
N THR A 607 29.43 14.20 6.65
CA THR A 607 28.45 14.07 7.74
C THR A 607 28.43 15.33 8.63
N GLU A 608 27.29 15.60 9.25
CA GLU A 608 27.10 16.76 10.15
C GLU A 608 28.18 16.84 11.25
N SER A 609 28.64 15.69 11.75
CA SER A 609 29.74 15.60 12.72
C SER A 609 31.06 16.15 12.19
N VAL A 610 31.42 15.80 10.95
CA VAL A 610 32.65 16.27 10.29
C VAL A 610 32.55 17.77 10.04
N ARG A 611 31.41 18.24 9.51
CA ARG A 611 31.17 19.67 9.24
C ARG A 611 31.30 20.54 10.48
N ARG A 612 30.68 20.15 11.59
CA ARG A 612 30.77 20.90 12.85
C ARG A 612 32.17 20.91 13.44
N LEU A 613 32.94 19.83 13.27
CA LEU A 613 34.30 19.77 13.76
C LEU A 613 35.21 20.78 13.05
N PHE A 614 35.10 20.91 11.72
CA PHE A 614 35.80 21.94 10.94
C PHE A 614 35.28 23.36 11.19
N GLN A 615 33.97 23.55 11.44
CA GLN A 615 33.37 24.87 11.72
C GLN A 615 33.65 25.40 13.12
N SER A 616 33.78 24.52 14.13
CA SER A 616 33.95 24.93 15.53
C SER A 616 35.26 25.68 15.78
N GLY A 617 36.25 25.60 14.88
CA GLY A 617 37.54 26.29 15.00
C GLY A 617 38.30 25.99 16.29
N SER A 618 37.90 24.92 16.99
CA SER A 618 38.31 24.59 18.36
C SER A 618 39.68 23.89 18.41
N LEU A 619 40.06 23.20 17.34
CA LEU A 619 41.40 22.65 17.12
C LEU A 619 42.31 23.73 16.52
N GLN A 620 43.02 24.48 17.39
CA GLN A 620 43.98 25.51 16.98
C GLN A 620 45.43 25.03 17.09
N GLY A 621 46.32 25.53 16.22
CA GLY A 621 47.75 25.23 16.25
C GLY A 621 48.12 23.88 15.60
N GLY A 622 49.15 23.21 16.11
CA GLY A 622 49.67 21.95 15.55
C GLY A 622 48.71 20.75 15.64
N LEU A 623 47.56 20.91 16.28
CA LEU A 623 46.50 19.90 16.44
C LEU A 623 45.35 20.09 15.44
N ALA A 624 45.40 21.12 14.58
CA ALA A 624 44.38 21.35 13.57
C ALA A 624 44.33 20.22 12.54
N PRO A 625 43.13 19.77 12.12
CA PRO A 625 42.99 18.81 11.04
C PRO A 625 43.55 19.41 9.74
N VAL A 626 44.29 18.59 8.99
CA VAL A 626 44.90 18.97 7.70
C VAL A 626 43.83 19.05 6.61
N GLY A 627 42.82 18.20 6.71
CA GLY A 627 41.72 18.08 5.75
C GLY A 627 41.01 16.74 5.93
N VAL A 628 40.29 16.33 4.91
CA VAL A 628 39.62 15.03 4.82
C VAL A 628 40.38 14.16 3.82
N LEU A 629 40.31 12.83 3.89
CA LEU A 629 41.02 11.95 2.96
C LEU A 629 40.71 12.26 1.48
N ALA A 630 39.50 12.71 1.17
CA ALA A 630 39.15 13.16 -0.18
C ALA A 630 40.01 14.34 -0.69
N ASP A 631 40.70 15.10 0.16
CA ASP A 631 41.66 16.14 -0.23
C ASP A 631 42.96 15.55 -0.79
N PHE A 632 43.23 14.28 -0.51
CA PHE A 632 44.49 13.60 -0.84
C PHE A 632 44.36 12.57 -1.94
N LEU A 633 43.18 12.45 -2.57
CA LEU A 633 42.89 11.44 -3.59
C LEU A 633 42.41 12.09 -4.89
N GLU A 634 42.98 11.63 -6.00
CA GLU A 634 42.50 11.91 -7.35
C GLU A 634 42.16 10.59 -8.04
N VAL A 635 41.08 10.55 -8.82
CA VAL A 635 40.64 9.34 -9.53
C VAL A 635 40.46 9.65 -11.00
N GLU A 636 40.71 8.68 -11.87
CA GLU A 636 40.39 8.82 -13.29
C GLU A 636 38.89 9.13 -13.51
N PRO A 637 38.53 10.06 -14.42
CA PRO A 637 37.14 10.53 -14.57
C PRO A 637 36.11 9.44 -14.88
N GLN A 638 36.55 8.35 -15.54
CA GLN A 638 35.68 7.23 -15.90
C GLN A 638 35.25 6.38 -14.69
N HIS A 639 36.03 6.44 -13.60
CA HIS A 639 35.84 5.58 -12.42
C HIS A 639 35.46 6.37 -11.16
N GLU A 640 35.59 7.69 -11.19
CA GLU A 640 35.32 8.62 -10.08
C GLU A 640 34.04 8.31 -9.30
N ARG A 641 32.90 8.18 -9.98
CA ARG A 641 31.60 7.89 -9.33
C ARG A 641 31.58 6.56 -8.58
N VAL A 642 32.19 5.53 -9.18
CA VAL A 642 32.21 4.17 -8.61
C VAL A 642 33.17 4.12 -7.42
N VAL A 643 34.31 4.78 -7.52
CA VAL A 643 35.28 4.88 -6.41
C VAL A 643 34.73 5.70 -5.25
N GLU A 644 34.01 6.77 -5.55
CA GLU A 644 33.42 7.64 -4.54
C GLU A 644 32.34 6.95 -3.71
N ASP A 645 31.45 6.19 -4.36
CA ASP A 645 30.41 5.43 -3.67
C ASP A 645 30.99 4.25 -2.86
N PHE A 646 32.15 3.72 -3.29
CA PHE A 646 32.84 2.63 -2.60
C PHE A 646 33.62 3.05 -1.36
N LEU A 647 34.38 4.14 -1.47
CA LEU A 647 35.19 4.71 -0.39
C LEU A 647 34.39 5.70 0.47
N ARG A 648 33.06 5.68 0.37
CA ARG A 648 32.14 6.66 0.95
C ARG A 648 32.49 7.13 2.36
N ASP A 649 32.76 6.19 3.26
CA ASP A 649 33.10 6.51 4.65
C ASP A 649 34.57 6.92 4.78
N GLU A 650 35.46 6.24 4.05
CA GLU A 650 36.90 6.51 4.00
C GLU A 650 37.21 7.92 3.50
N LEU A 651 36.50 8.40 2.47
CA LEU A 651 36.62 9.75 1.92
C LEU A 651 36.27 10.84 2.94
N ASN A 652 35.58 10.48 4.03
CA ASN A 652 35.24 11.37 5.14
C ASN A 652 36.22 11.27 6.32
N TYR A 653 37.30 10.49 6.22
CA TYR A 653 38.30 10.38 7.29
C TYR A 653 39.04 11.70 7.47
N ILE A 654 39.07 12.21 8.70
CA ILE A 654 39.70 13.48 9.04
C ILE A 654 41.19 13.25 9.21
N VAL A 655 42.01 13.84 8.35
CA VAL A 655 43.47 13.69 8.39
C VAL A 655 44.04 14.63 9.44
N VAL A 656 44.78 14.08 10.41
CA VAL A 656 45.43 14.83 11.49
C VAL A 656 46.91 14.51 11.54
N LYS A 657 47.73 15.43 12.06
CA LYS A 657 49.19 15.25 12.09
C LYS A 657 49.64 14.25 13.14
N SER A 658 49.00 14.22 14.32
CA SER A 658 49.42 13.43 15.47
C SER A 658 48.27 12.65 16.13
N TRP A 659 48.61 11.67 16.99
CA TRP A 659 47.63 10.98 17.83
C TRP A 659 46.96 11.91 18.84
N ASP A 660 47.70 12.88 19.38
CA ASP A 660 47.16 13.90 20.30
C ASP A 660 46.05 14.73 19.62
N ALA A 661 46.20 15.02 18.32
CA ALA A 661 45.18 15.72 17.54
C ALA A 661 43.93 14.88 17.32
N ALA A 662 44.08 13.57 17.12
CA ALA A 662 42.97 12.64 17.01
C ALA A 662 42.19 12.53 18.34
N ASP A 663 42.89 12.41 19.46
CA ASP A 663 42.29 12.29 20.80
C ASP A 663 41.53 13.56 21.19
N GLU A 664 42.06 14.74 20.88
CA GLU A 664 41.35 16.01 21.13
C GLU A 664 40.12 16.16 20.21
N GLY A 665 40.22 15.75 18.95
CA GLY A 665 39.07 15.67 18.04
C GLY A 665 37.98 14.71 18.55
N LEU A 666 38.36 13.56 19.10
CA LEU A 666 37.46 12.60 19.75
C LEU A 666 36.81 13.17 21.01
N ARG A 667 37.53 13.97 21.80
CA ARG A 667 37.00 14.64 22.99
C ARG A 667 35.93 15.65 22.62
N LEU A 668 36.15 16.44 21.57
CA LEU A 668 35.18 17.42 21.05
C LEU A 668 33.90 16.78 20.51
N LEU A 669 34.00 15.61 19.86
CA LEU A 669 32.84 14.82 19.42
C LEU A 669 32.04 14.22 20.59
N ARG A 670 32.62 14.13 21.80
CA ARG A 670 31.91 13.66 23.00
C ARG A 670 31.25 14.78 23.79
N SER A 671 31.70 16.03 23.63
CA SER A 671 31.19 17.17 24.40
C SER A 671 30.23 18.07 23.62
N ASP A 672 30.66 18.58 22.46
CA ASP A 672 29.99 19.69 21.77
C ASP A 672 29.34 19.28 20.44
N VAL A 673 29.81 18.18 19.85
CA VAL A 673 29.40 17.74 18.51
C VAL A 673 28.95 16.29 18.58
N ASP A 674 27.67 16.08 18.86
CA ASP A 674 27.06 14.74 18.90
C ASP A 674 27.19 14.08 17.51
N GLY A 675 27.96 12.99 17.41
CA GLY A 675 28.24 12.36 16.12
C GLY A 675 29.39 11.35 16.12
N ARG A 676 29.64 10.77 14.94
CA ARG A 676 30.76 9.85 14.68
C ARG A 676 31.61 10.40 13.54
N ALA A 677 32.93 10.37 13.73
CA ALA A 677 33.92 10.62 12.69
C ALA A 677 35.13 9.69 12.91
N THR A 678 35.87 9.44 11.84
CA THR A 678 37.09 8.63 11.88
C THR A 678 38.28 9.56 11.61
N PHE A 679 39.31 9.50 12.45
CA PHE A 679 40.53 10.27 12.27
C PHE A 679 41.63 9.40 11.68
N LEU A 680 42.30 9.90 10.65
CA LEU A 680 43.47 9.27 10.04
C LEU A 680 44.72 10.06 10.43
N VAL A 681 45.61 9.44 11.20
CA VAL A 681 46.89 10.06 11.58
C VAL A 681 47.87 9.97 10.41
N HIS A 682 48.45 11.10 10.02
CA HIS A 682 49.37 11.20 8.90
C HIS A 682 50.64 10.36 9.16
N PRO A 683 51.12 9.57 8.17
CA PRO A 683 52.21 8.61 8.38
C PRO A 683 53.57 9.24 8.74
N GLU A 684 53.77 10.54 8.48
CA GLU A 684 55.01 11.26 8.83
C GLU A 684 55.23 11.43 10.35
N ASP A 685 54.19 11.32 11.20
CA ASP A 685 54.31 11.46 12.67
C ASP A 685 54.34 10.11 13.40
N SER A 686 54.90 9.09 12.74
CA SER A 686 54.79 7.72 13.22
C SER A 686 55.71 7.42 14.41
N GLN A 687 55.11 7.47 15.60
CA GLN A 687 55.33 6.43 16.63
C GLN A 687 54.84 5.03 16.17
N ALA A 688 54.37 4.90 14.93
CA ALA A 688 53.84 3.67 14.34
C ALA A 688 54.96 2.65 14.10
N LYS A 689 54.93 1.56 14.87
CA LYS A 689 55.76 0.35 14.67
C LYS A 689 55.26 -0.48 13.48
N PHE A 690 54.95 0.16 12.35
CA PHE A 690 54.48 -0.53 11.14
C PHE A 690 55.61 -0.68 10.14
N SER A 691 55.91 -1.91 9.73
CA SER A 691 56.77 -2.14 8.56
C SER A 691 55.91 -2.01 7.31
N PHE A 692 56.15 -1.00 6.48
CA PHE A 692 55.51 -0.83 5.17
C PHE A 692 56.03 -1.82 4.10
N VAL A 693 56.49 -3.01 4.52
CA VAL A 693 56.93 -4.07 3.61
C VAL A 693 55.69 -4.77 3.09
N VAL A 694 55.22 -4.32 1.92
CA VAL A 694 54.17 -4.98 1.16
C VAL A 694 54.81 -6.13 0.39
N ASP A 695 54.39 -7.36 0.67
CA ASP A 695 54.77 -8.52 -0.13
C ASP A 695 54.00 -8.46 -1.46
N GLU A 696 54.60 -7.84 -2.48
CA GLU A 696 54.02 -7.69 -3.83
C GLU A 696 53.72 -9.06 -4.49
N ALA A 697 54.32 -10.16 -3.98
CA ALA A 697 54.13 -11.51 -4.48
C ALA A 697 52.86 -12.23 -3.97
N ALA A 698 52.20 -11.70 -2.92
CA ALA A 698 51.14 -12.45 -2.25
C ALA A 698 49.79 -12.45 -3.00
N HIS A 699 49.48 -11.44 -3.81
CA HIS A 699 48.17 -11.34 -4.48
C HIS A 699 48.30 -10.65 -5.85
N SER A 700 48.87 -11.38 -6.82
CA SER A 700 48.76 -11.04 -8.24
C SER A 700 47.36 -11.39 -8.74
N ALA A 701 46.66 -10.42 -9.31
CA ALA A 701 45.41 -10.62 -10.05
C ALA A 701 45.50 -11.88 -10.97
N PRO A 702 44.45 -12.72 -11.07
CA PRO A 702 44.47 -13.88 -11.94
C PRO A 702 44.84 -13.45 -13.38
N PRO A 703 45.88 -14.05 -14.01
CA PRO A 703 46.24 -13.70 -15.38
C PRO A 703 45.08 -14.03 -16.34
N GLY A 704 44.57 -13.02 -17.07
CA GLY A 704 43.65 -13.23 -18.20
C GLY A 704 42.21 -12.72 -18.04
N GLN A 705 41.83 -12.12 -16.91
CA GLN A 705 40.50 -11.53 -16.73
C GLN A 705 40.53 -9.99 -16.89
N PRO A 706 39.46 -9.36 -17.41
CA PRO A 706 39.39 -7.91 -17.66
C PRO A 706 39.11 -7.13 -16.38
N ILE A 707 39.99 -7.25 -15.37
CA ILE A 707 39.86 -6.57 -14.08
C ILE A 707 40.92 -5.48 -13.93
N LEU A 708 40.53 -4.33 -13.40
CA LEU A 708 41.42 -3.18 -13.21
C LEU A 708 41.65 -2.96 -11.70
N PRO A 709 42.88 -3.12 -11.18
CA PRO A 709 43.16 -2.84 -9.78
C PRO A 709 42.84 -1.39 -9.42
N LEU A 710 42.10 -1.18 -8.34
CA LEU A 710 41.61 0.13 -7.92
C LEU A 710 42.77 1.11 -7.67
N LYS A 711 43.87 0.64 -7.10
CA LYS A 711 45.11 1.44 -6.90
C LYS A 711 45.68 2.05 -8.17
N ASN A 712 45.45 1.45 -9.34
CA ASN A 712 45.94 1.99 -10.61
C ASN A 712 45.07 3.14 -11.13
N THR A 713 43.85 3.29 -10.61
CA THR A 713 42.90 4.35 -10.98
C THR A 713 42.94 5.55 -10.04
N ILE A 714 43.64 5.42 -8.91
CA ILE A 714 43.71 6.43 -7.85
C ILE A 714 45.15 6.96 -7.78
N ARG A 715 45.28 8.28 -7.84
CA ARG A 715 46.54 8.99 -7.61
C ARG A 715 46.46 9.66 -6.24
N VAL A 716 47.44 9.37 -5.39
CA VAL A 716 47.52 9.90 -4.03
C VAL A 716 48.38 11.17 -4.02
N LEU A 717 47.89 12.23 -3.37
CA LEU A 717 48.54 13.53 -3.20
C LEU A 717 49.19 13.65 -1.81
N ASP A 718 50.18 14.54 -1.67
CA ASP A 718 50.82 14.96 -0.41
C ASP A 718 51.22 13.84 0.57
N GLY A 719 52.32 13.13 0.28
CA GLY A 719 53.09 12.38 1.29
C GLY A 719 52.56 11.00 1.71
N PHE A 720 51.31 10.64 1.40
CA PHE A 720 50.75 9.33 1.73
C PHE A 720 51.34 8.15 0.92
N GLY A 721 51.87 8.39 -0.30
CA GLY A 721 52.64 7.41 -1.09
C GLY A 721 52.01 6.00 -1.20
N LYS A 722 52.85 4.95 -1.16
CA LYS A 722 52.40 3.55 -1.07
C LYS A 722 51.83 3.18 0.32
N SER A 723 51.92 4.06 1.30
CA SER A 723 51.44 3.83 2.67
C SER A 723 49.91 3.75 2.72
N LEU A 724 49.22 4.45 1.80
CA LEU A 724 47.76 4.42 1.73
C LEU A 724 47.18 3.03 1.42
N GLU A 725 47.91 2.22 0.63
CA GLU A 725 47.54 0.83 0.34
C GLU A 725 47.58 -0.05 1.60
N VAL A 726 48.48 0.25 2.54
CA VAL A 726 48.59 -0.45 3.82
C VAL A 726 47.52 0.02 4.80
N ILE A 727 47.18 1.31 4.76
CA ILE A 727 46.22 1.95 5.66
C ILE A 727 44.78 1.59 5.28
N LEU A 728 44.47 1.44 3.99
CA LEU A 728 43.12 1.18 3.47
C LEU A 728 43.08 -0.17 2.72
N PRO A 729 42.67 -1.26 3.39
CA PRO A 729 42.55 -2.59 2.76
C PRO A 729 41.64 -2.58 1.52
N LYS A 730 40.56 -1.78 1.55
CA LYS A 730 39.66 -1.59 0.40
C LYS A 730 40.37 -1.11 -0.88
N LEU A 731 41.46 -0.35 -0.75
CA LEU A 731 42.22 0.19 -1.88
C LEU A 731 43.26 -0.82 -2.40
N ARG A 732 43.81 -1.63 -1.49
CA ARG A 732 44.77 -2.71 -1.81
C ARG A 732 44.09 -3.86 -2.55
N ASP A 733 42.97 -4.33 -2.02
CA ASP A 733 42.29 -5.54 -2.48
C ASP A 733 41.03 -5.21 -3.31
N GLY A 734 40.94 -3.98 -3.83
CA GLY A 734 39.84 -3.49 -4.67
C GLY A 734 40.12 -3.62 -6.16
N TYR A 735 39.12 -4.05 -6.93
CA TYR A 735 39.20 -4.23 -8.38
C TYR A 735 37.93 -3.75 -9.08
N ILE A 736 38.06 -3.06 -10.21
CA ILE A 736 36.95 -2.67 -11.08
C ILE A 736 36.71 -3.77 -12.12
N VAL A 737 35.46 -4.18 -12.26
CA VAL A 737 35.00 -5.23 -13.17
C VAL A 737 33.96 -4.69 -14.17
N PRO A 738 33.95 -5.18 -15.42
CA PRO A 738 33.05 -4.70 -16.46
C PRO A 738 31.57 -5.05 -16.23
N SER A 739 31.24 -6.10 -15.47
CA SER A 739 29.85 -6.52 -15.24
C SER A 739 29.61 -7.01 -13.82
N ALA A 740 28.38 -6.81 -13.33
CA ALA A 740 27.94 -7.29 -12.02
C ALA A 740 28.02 -8.82 -11.88
N GLY A 741 27.74 -9.55 -12.97
CA GLY A 741 27.86 -11.01 -13.00
C GLY A 741 29.30 -11.47 -12.72
N LEU A 742 30.28 -10.85 -13.38
CA LEU A 742 31.69 -11.16 -13.16
C LEU A 742 32.15 -10.75 -11.75
N GLY A 743 31.67 -9.61 -11.23
CA GLY A 743 31.97 -9.19 -9.85
C GLY A 743 31.51 -10.18 -8.80
N ARG A 744 30.32 -10.77 -8.99
CA ARG A 744 29.80 -11.82 -8.10
C ARG A 744 30.63 -13.10 -8.14
N GLU A 745 31.00 -13.57 -9.33
CA GLU A 745 31.80 -14.80 -9.48
C GLU A 745 33.17 -14.63 -8.79
N LEU A 746 33.84 -13.52 -9.05
CA LEU A 746 35.16 -13.25 -8.49
C LEU A 746 35.16 -13.02 -6.97
N ALA A 747 34.10 -12.44 -6.42
CA ALA A 747 33.94 -12.27 -4.97
C ALA A 747 33.78 -13.61 -4.22
N LEU A 748 33.20 -14.63 -4.86
CA LEU A 748 33.09 -15.97 -4.28
C LEU A 748 34.42 -16.75 -4.33
N GLU A 749 35.22 -16.52 -5.37
CA GLU A 749 36.55 -17.12 -5.52
C GLU A 749 37.60 -16.43 -4.64
N ASN A 750 37.45 -15.12 -4.39
CA ASN A 750 38.38 -14.29 -3.64
C ASN A 750 37.62 -13.55 -2.53
N PRO A 751 37.32 -14.22 -1.40
CA PRO A 751 36.48 -13.66 -0.34
C PRO A 751 37.09 -12.43 0.35
N ASP A 752 38.41 -12.26 0.27
CA ASP A 752 39.13 -11.13 0.86
C ASP A 752 39.18 -9.88 -0.05
N ALA A 753 38.80 -10.00 -1.32
CA ALA A 753 38.85 -8.93 -2.31
C ALA A 753 37.49 -8.24 -2.52
N PHE A 754 37.53 -6.99 -3.02
CA PHE A 754 36.36 -6.17 -3.35
C PHE A 754 36.27 -5.99 -4.86
N PHE A 755 35.13 -6.35 -5.45
CA PHE A 755 34.90 -6.23 -6.90
C PHE A 755 33.80 -5.22 -7.20
N LEU A 756 34.16 -4.18 -7.95
CA LEU A 756 33.33 -3.01 -8.24
C LEU A 756 32.86 -3.02 -9.68
N SER A 757 31.56 -3.16 -9.89
CA SER A 757 30.99 -3.05 -11.22
C SER A 757 30.98 -1.59 -11.70
N GLN A 758 31.10 -1.38 -13.01
CA GLN A 758 30.92 -0.05 -13.61
C GLN A 758 29.52 0.54 -13.36
N SER A 759 28.52 -0.30 -13.07
CA SER A 759 27.18 0.13 -12.66
C SER A 759 27.07 0.58 -11.20
N GLY A 760 28.14 0.45 -10.39
CA GLY A 760 28.23 0.95 -9.02
C GLY A 760 27.91 -0.08 -7.93
N GLU A 761 27.68 -1.35 -8.26
CA GLU A 761 27.59 -2.41 -7.26
C GLU A 761 28.97 -2.87 -6.81
N CYS A 762 29.16 -3.03 -5.50
CA CYS A 762 30.33 -3.63 -4.89
C CYS A 762 30.01 -5.03 -4.38
N PHE A 763 30.81 -6.02 -4.78
CA PHE A 763 30.74 -7.41 -4.36
C PHE A 763 31.94 -7.75 -3.48
N HIS A 764 31.68 -8.30 -2.30
CA HIS A 764 32.72 -8.74 -1.37
C HIS A 764 32.24 -9.95 -0.58
N ASN A 765 32.99 -11.05 -0.62
CA ASN A 765 32.62 -12.32 0.01
C ASN A 765 31.19 -12.76 -0.42
N VAL A 766 30.24 -12.85 0.51
CA VAL A 766 28.82 -13.18 0.25
C VAL A 766 27.91 -11.94 0.33
N THR A 767 28.48 -10.74 0.23
CA THR A 767 27.75 -9.47 0.34
C THR A 767 27.77 -8.68 -0.97
N VAL A 768 26.67 -7.99 -1.24
CA VAL A 768 26.55 -7.03 -2.33
C VAL A 768 26.03 -5.71 -1.77
N THR A 769 26.72 -4.62 -2.09
CA THR A 769 26.34 -3.27 -1.70
C THR A 769 26.10 -2.45 -2.96
N GLY A 770 24.95 -1.80 -3.07
CA GLY A 770 24.60 -0.96 -4.22
C GLY A 770 23.43 -0.05 -3.89
N GLY A 771 23.29 1.04 -4.63
CA GLY A 771 22.25 2.03 -4.40
C GLY A 771 22.12 3.03 -5.55
N LYS A 772 21.22 4.00 -5.40
CA LYS A 772 21.13 5.11 -6.35
C LYS A 772 22.37 5.99 -6.16
N GLN A 773 23.26 5.96 -7.14
CA GLN A 773 24.45 6.81 -7.18
C GLN A 773 24.05 8.28 -6.97
N ARG A 774 24.73 8.97 -6.02
CA ARG A 774 24.56 10.41 -5.87
C ARG A 774 25.12 11.11 -7.12
N ALA A 775 24.46 12.19 -7.52
CA ALA A 775 24.87 12.93 -8.71
C ALA A 775 26.22 13.64 -8.52
N GLU A 776 26.54 14.02 -7.28
CA GLU A 776 27.69 14.83 -6.94
C GLU A 776 28.26 14.42 -5.57
N GLY A 777 29.58 14.38 -5.46
CA GLY A 777 30.26 14.35 -4.18
C GLY A 777 31.73 14.72 -4.31
N PRO A 778 32.56 14.44 -3.29
CA PRO A 778 33.76 15.23 -3.04
C PRO A 778 34.82 15.17 -4.13
N LEU A 779 34.95 14.04 -4.82
CA LEU A 779 35.96 13.89 -5.88
C LEU A 779 35.49 14.65 -7.13
N SER A 780 34.22 14.46 -7.53
CA SER A 780 33.66 15.12 -8.72
C SER A 780 33.65 16.64 -8.58
N MET A 781 33.29 17.17 -7.40
CA MET A 781 33.27 18.61 -7.15
C MET A 781 34.67 19.23 -7.20
N LYS A 782 35.72 18.51 -6.76
CA LYS A 782 37.11 19.00 -6.82
C LYS A 782 37.68 18.96 -8.24
N ARG A 783 37.31 17.97 -9.04
CA ARG A 783 37.61 17.98 -10.49
C ARG A 783 36.94 19.16 -11.16
N GLU A 784 35.64 19.37 -10.91
CA GLU A 784 34.91 20.52 -11.44
C GLU A 784 35.54 21.85 -11.02
N LEU A 785 35.96 21.98 -9.76
CA LEU A 785 36.67 23.17 -9.30
C LEU A 785 37.98 23.39 -10.06
N ARG A 786 38.77 22.33 -10.29
CA ARG A 786 40.02 22.42 -11.07
C ARG A 786 39.78 22.78 -12.53
N GLU A 787 38.74 22.21 -13.15
CA GLU A 787 38.34 22.56 -14.52
C GLU A 787 37.92 24.03 -14.60
N VAL A 788 37.12 24.50 -13.63
CA VAL A 788 36.71 25.90 -13.54
C VAL A 788 37.92 26.81 -13.32
N LEU A 789 38.88 26.45 -12.46
CA LEU A 789 40.12 27.20 -12.26
C LEU A 789 40.95 27.29 -13.54
N ARG A 790 41.08 26.20 -14.31
CA ARG A 790 41.76 26.22 -15.61
C ARG A 790 41.04 27.13 -16.60
N THR A 791 39.71 27.06 -16.68
CA THR A 791 38.93 27.95 -17.55
C THR A 791 39.03 29.41 -17.12
N LEU A 792 39.13 29.69 -15.81
CA LEU A 792 39.35 31.05 -15.30
C LEU A 792 40.71 31.60 -15.71
N GLU A 793 41.78 30.79 -15.66
CA GLU A 793 43.09 31.22 -16.16
C GLU A 793 43.08 31.51 -17.67
N GLU A 794 42.40 30.68 -18.45
CA GLU A 794 42.23 30.88 -19.90
C GLU A 794 41.43 32.15 -20.19
N LEU A 795 40.32 32.35 -19.49
CA LEU A 795 39.47 33.54 -19.61
C LEU A 795 40.19 34.80 -19.13
N GLU A 796 40.98 34.74 -18.06
CA GLU A 796 41.76 35.87 -17.55
C GLU A 796 42.82 36.33 -18.57
N ARG A 797 43.50 35.38 -19.23
CA ARG A 797 44.41 35.71 -20.34
C ARG A 797 43.66 36.35 -21.51
N ALA A 798 42.53 35.77 -21.92
CA ALA A 798 41.70 36.32 -22.99
C ALA A 798 41.15 37.72 -22.67
N LEU A 799 40.81 37.99 -21.40
CA LEU A 799 40.35 39.30 -20.94
C LEU A 799 41.48 40.33 -21.02
N ARG A 800 42.69 39.99 -20.57
CA ARG A 800 43.86 40.88 -20.67
C ARG A 800 44.20 41.21 -22.13
N ASP A 801 44.16 40.21 -23.02
CA ASP A 801 44.40 40.42 -24.45
C ASP A 801 43.30 41.29 -25.09
N GLY A 802 42.03 41.08 -24.70
CA GLY A 802 40.91 41.90 -25.11
C GLY A 802 41.01 43.36 -24.63
N GLU A 803 41.39 43.58 -23.37
CA GLU A 803 41.58 44.92 -22.81
C GLU A 803 42.73 45.66 -23.50
N ALA A 804 43.84 44.97 -23.77
CA ALA A 804 44.96 45.50 -24.54
C ALA A 804 44.54 45.90 -25.96
N ARG A 805 43.73 45.08 -26.63
CA ARG A 805 43.21 45.36 -27.98
C ARG A 805 42.29 46.58 -28.02
N VAL A 806 41.37 46.70 -27.05
CA VAL A 806 40.52 47.89 -26.91
C VAL A 806 41.36 49.14 -26.63
N MET A 807 42.35 49.06 -25.74
CA MET A 807 43.24 50.18 -25.42
C MET A 807 44.04 50.66 -26.64
N LEU A 808 44.53 49.73 -27.46
CA LEU A 808 45.28 50.02 -28.68
C LEU A 808 44.38 50.71 -29.72
N LEU A 809 43.16 50.21 -29.94
CA LEU A 809 42.16 50.83 -30.82
C LEU A 809 41.72 52.21 -30.32
N SER A 810 41.50 52.38 -29.00
CA SER A 810 41.20 53.70 -28.42
C SER A 810 42.33 54.70 -28.63
N ARG A 811 43.60 54.25 -28.59
CA ARG A 811 44.76 55.10 -28.87
C ARG A 811 44.83 55.49 -30.35
N GLU A 812 44.66 54.53 -31.26
CA GLU A 812 44.62 54.80 -32.71
C GLU A 812 43.48 55.76 -33.07
N ILE A 813 42.31 55.62 -32.46
CA ILE A 813 41.18 56.55 -32.62
C ILE A 813 41.55 57.95 -32.15
N LYS A 814 42.22 58.10 -31.00
CA LYS A 814 42.69 59.41 -30.52
C LYS A 814 43.73 60.04 -31.45
N GLU A 815 44.69 59.26 -31.94
CA GLU A 815 45.71 59.73 -32.88
C GLU A 815 45.08 60.16 -34.23
N LEU A 816 44.13 59.38 -34.76
CA LEU A 816 43.37 59.72 -35.98
C LEU A 816 42.44 60.93 -35.77
N THR A 817 41.83 61.08 -34.60
CA THR A 817 40.99 62.26 -34.28
C THR A 817 41.85 63.53 -34.21
N ALA A 818 43.00 63.48 -33.53
CA ALA A 818 43.93 64.60 -33.46
C ALA A 818 44.60 64.93 -34.80
N LEU A 819 44.73 63.94 -35.70
CA LEU A 819 45.16 64.17 -37.08
C LEU A 819 44.04 64.86 -37.87
N LEU A 820 42.80 64.38 -37.75
CA LEU A 820 41.63 64.98 -38.40
C LEU A 820 41.45 66.45 -38.00
N ASP A 821 41.51 66.76 -36.71
CA ASP A 821 41.34 68.13 -36.20
C ASP A 821 42.42 69.07 -36.77
N ARG A 822 43.69 68.61 -36.81
CA ARG A 822 44.79 69.36 -37.44
C ARG A 822 44.56 69.60 -38.92
N MET A 823 44.12 68.59 -39.67
CA MET A 823 43.85 68.73 -41.10
C MET A 823 42.65 69.62 -41.39
N GLU A 824 41.63 69.62 -40.54
CA GLU A 824 40.49 70.54 -40.63
C GLU A 824 40.89 71.98 -40.30
N GLU A 825 41.82 72.19 -39.38
CA GLU A 825 42.39 73.51 -39.06
C GLU A 825 43.29 74.02 -40.20
N ASP A 826 44.19 73.18 -40.72
CA ASP A 826 45.02 73.49 -41.91
C ASP A 826 44.16 73.81 -43.14
N LYS A 827 43.03 73.13 -43.32
CA LYS A 827 42.07 73.42 -44.37
C LYS A 827 41.42 74.80 -44.17
N ARG A 828 40.99 75.13 -42.94
CA ARG A 828 40.40 76.45 -42.62
C ARG A 828 41.41 77.58 -42.81
N GLU A 829 42.67 77.37 -42.44
CA GLU A 829 43.74 78.35 -42.69
C GLU A 829 44.00 78.55 -44.19
N ALA A 830 44.05 77.46 -44.97
CA ALA A 830 44.20 77.52 -46.43
C ALA A 830 43.00 78.19 -47.13
N GLU A 831 41.77 77.95 -46.67
CA GLU A 831 40.55 78.63 -47.14
C GLU A 831 40.57 80.13 -46.79
N LYS A 832 41.04 80.48 -45.59
CA LYS A 832 41.17 81.89 -45.16
C LYS A 832 42.23 82.63 -45.97
N GLN A 833 43.36 81.99 -46.25
CA GLN A 833 44.41 82.53 -47.13
C GLN A 833 43.90 82.77 -48.56
N ALA A 834 43.08 81.85 -49.10
CA ALA A 834 42.45 82.00 -50.41
C ALA A 834 41.44 83.17 -50.48
N MET A 835 40.78 83.51 -49.37
CA MET A 835 39.85 84.65 -49.31
C MET A 835 40.56 86.01 -49.12
N THR A 836 41.74 86.04 -48.53
CA THR A 836 42.51 87.28 -48.33
C THR A 836 43.37 87.70 -49.52
N SER A 837 43.59 86.81 -50.49
CA SER A 837 44.43 87.04 -51.68
C SER A 837 43.66 87.23 -53.00
N GLY A 838 42.33 87.13 -52.98
CA GLY A 838 41.44 87.52 -54.09
C GLY A 838 40.87 88.90 -53.86
#